data_AF-A0A1H8B8C9-F1
#
_entry.id   AF-A0A1H8B8C9-F1
#
_cell.length_a   1.000
_cell.length_b   1.000
_cell.length_c   1.000
_cell.angle_alpha   90.00
_cell.angle_beta   90.00
_cell.angle_gamma   90.00
#
_symmetry.space_group_name_H-M   'P 1'
#
loop_
_entity.id
_entity.type
_entity.pdbx_description
1 polymer ?
#
loop_
_entity_poly.entity_id
_entity_poly.type
_entity_poly.pdbx_seq_one_letter_code
_entity_poly.pdbx_strand_id
1 'polypeptide(L)'
;MKKLTIFVLLLVGWQTGRSQLVINELMQSNVDCVMDDLNEFPDSWVELYNPTMQGINLGDYKLGTSDNPADAWQLPKQMIGGGQYALIYCDKEAQGGHTNFRLESGKGCSVYLFQGTQVADKVTDLKKQPSPNIAYGRKADGADEWGYQMEPTPKAKNCGETSDRLLGDPVFSEQGRVMTGSGSLTLTLSVPDGSPEGTEIHLTADGSEPTAESTIYTGPISISMTHTIRARLFCKGWLSPRSVTQSYIFFPRALTLPLVSIVTDKRYLTSMSIGIYADVKYKDGKKNYEHNWRRPMNIEYFEAEEKTSAINQLCEARVAGGATRGAALKTLAVYANKRFGQKHLEYEFFPDQKPGLSEFKSIMLRNSGNDFDYLYMRDPIVQRTMASHRDLDWQAWKPVVIYINGEYKGILNIRERSNEDNIWSNYQKLEDIDMVENWKELKAGDWDNYNQLMAFSKSEGHTMAEYDQLIDCSEYADLMLMNLYFNNFDTPGNNWMMWRPRVEGGRWRFVAKDCDYTMGLYGDNVNYKIIDWLYNANYDNNHNWGANSSESTRLFRRLMDDKDFHKMFIDRACIYMGDFLNYRGISEVWDPMYKMIRSEFSYHRKLYTYNQWWPRNYNEELNDARNWVTQRTNIFYKQLRDYYKLGTAAKMTVNTSLAHPEELTTTFNGIRLSHGYFDGQFFADREVTLEAKAPEGKTISGWKVETISSSGLETRTVEGPRYSFFMPQCSSMAINAILSDASPIDTVEEVQWTWHKDGDRLWLTGVPAGTRVELYDLRGMLISRAVSDGLDIVFRLYSNQLHVLKVGGKAIKL
;
A
#
# COMPACT_ATOMS: atom_id res chain seq x y z
N MET A 1 91.25 4.23 46.16
CA MET A 1 90.60 2.98 45.66
C MET A 1 89.35 2.77 46.49
N LYS A 2 88.10 2.68 46.03
CA LYS A 2 87.44 2.62 44.72
C LYS A 2 86.09 3.34 44.90
N LYS A 3 85.64 4.12 43.91
CA LYS A 3 84.26 4.60 43.82
C LYS A 3 83.37 3.41 43.43
N LEU A 4 82.32 3.13 44.20
CA LEU A 4 81.32 2.11 43.89
C LEU A 4 80.07 2.82 43.37
N THR A 5 79.86 2.74 42.06
CA THR A 5 78.66 3.23 41.38
C THR A 5 77.56 2.18 41.53
N ILE A 6 76.45 2.53 42.18
CA ILE A 6 75.25 1.69 42.25
C ILE A 6 74.38 2.02 41.04
N PHE A 7 74.18 1.03 40.17
CA PHE A 7 73.24 1.07 39.04
C PHE A 7 71.85 0.70 39.57
N VAL A 8 70.88 1.62 39.49
CA VAL A 8 69.46 1.33 39.73
C VAL A 8 68.84 0.95 38.38
N LEU A 9 68.44 -0.31 38.24
CA LEU A 9 67.62 -0.77 37.11
C LEU A 9 66.19 -0.27 37.29
N LEU A 10 65.77 0.66 36.41
CA LEU A 10 64.37 1.03 36.21
C LEU A 10 63.69 -0.08 35.39
N LEU A 11 62.90 -0.92 36.06
CA LEU A 11 61.91 -1.79 35.44
C LEU A 11 60.77 -0.91 34.89
N VAL A 12 60.82 -0.60 33.60
CA VAL A 12 59.68 -0.05 32.87
C VAL A 12 58.72 -1.21 32.63
N GLY A 13 57.74 -1.38 33.52
CA GLY A 13 56.58 -2.21 33.26
C GLY A 13 55.77 -1.57 32.14
N TRP A 14 55.70 -2.22 30.97
CA TRP A 14 54.67 -1.91 29.98
C TRP A 14 53.32 -2.30 30.58
N GLN A 15 52.61 -1.33 31.17
CA GLN A 15 51.16 -1.44 31.29
C GLN A 15 50.60 -1.28 29.89
N THR A 16 50.21 -2.40 29.27
CA THR A 16 49.23 -2.37 28.18
C THR A 16 47.94 -1.85 28.79
N GLY A 17 47.71 -0.54 28.71
CA GLY A 17 46.43 0.04 29.08
C GLY A 17 45.36 -0.57 28.19
N ARG A 18 44.54 -1.47 28.73
CA ARG A 18 43.27 -1.83 28.09
C ARG A 18 42.47 -0.54 27.92
N SER A 19 41.77 -0.40 26.79
CA SER A 19 40.90 0.74 26.51
C SER A 19 40.04 1.06 27.74
N GLN A 20 39.91 2.35 28.06
CA GLN A 20 39.15 2.79 29.24
C GLN A 20 37.68 2.40 29.13
N LEU A 21 37.12 2.38 27.91
CA LEU A 21 35.75 1.96 27.61
C LEU A 21 35.77 0.93 26.47
N VAL A 22 35.02 -0.16 26.60
CA VAL A 22 34.99 -1.24 25.60
C VAL A 22 33.56 -1.49 25.11
N ILE A 23 33.44 -2.00 23.89
CA ILE A 23 32.20 -2.59 23.37
C ILE A 23 32.06 -3.96 24.02
N ASN A 24 30.95 -4.22 24.71
CA ASN A 24 30.78 -5.41 25.54
C ASN A 24 29.84 -6.45 24.93
N GLU A 25 28.70 -5.98 24.42
CA GLU A 25 27.63 -6.80 23.85
C GLU A 25 26.89 -5.96 22.80
N LEU A 26 26.31 -6.58 21.78
CA LEU A 26 25.49 -5.90 20.78
C LEU A 26 24.44 -6.84 20.20
N MET A 27 23.37 -6.27 19.66
CA MET A 27 22.30 -7.01 18.99
C MET A 27 21.87 -6.28 17.73
N GLN A 28 21.88 -6.96 16.59
CA GLN A 28 21.53 -6.39 15.28
C GLN A 28 20.02 -6.43 14.99
N SER A 29 19.30 -7.35 15.64
CA SER A 29 17.85 -7.51 15.49
C SER A 29 17.20 -7.67 16.87
N ASN A 30 16.77 -6.57 17.47
CA ASN A 30 15.99 -6.55 18.70
C ASN A 30 14.49 -6.55 18.38
N VAL A 31 13.78 -7.56 18.88
CA VAL A 31 12.33 -7.70 18.75
C VAL A 31 11.64 -7.24 20.03
N ASP A 32 12.06 -7.80 21.16
CA ASP A 32 11.52 -7.49 22.49
C ASP A 32 12.49 -7.75 23.65
N CYS A 33 13.79 -7.94 23.37
CA CYS A 33 14.80 -8.15 24.40
C CYS A 33 15.00 -6.87 25.25
N VAL A 34 15.08 -5.71 24.57
CA VAL A 34 15.28 -4.40 25.20
C VAL A 34 14.20 -3.45 24.73
N MET A 35 13.53 -2.81 25.69
CA MET A 35 12.71 -1.61 25.44
C MET A 35 13.53 -0.36 25.83
N ASP A 36 13.43 0.69 25.02
CA ASP A 36 14.12 1.96 25.26
C ASP A 36 13.32 2.90 26.18
N ASP A 37 13.85 4.10 26.40
CA ASP A 37 13.23 5.17 27.17
C ASP A 37 12.13 5.94 26.42
N LEU A 38 11.94 5.67 25.12
CA LEU A 38 10.84 6.15 24.29
C LEU A 38 9.64 5.18 24.29
N ASN A 39 9.71 4.10 25.08
CA ASN A 39 8.70 3.05 25.16
C ASN A 39 8.56 2.24 23.84
N GLU A 40 9.65 2.18 23.07
CA GLU A 40 9.78 1.45 21.81
C GLU A 40 10.80 0.32 21.93
N PHE A 41 10.74 -0.61 20.97
CA PHE A 41 11.76 -1.64 20.81
C PHE A 41 12.75 -1.16 19.74
N PRO A 42 13.93 -0.62 20.11
CA PRO A 42 14.90 -0.11 19.16
C PRO A 42 15.30 -1.20 18.17
N ASP A 43 15.63 -0.83 16.93
CA ASP A 43 15.99 -1.80 15.87
C ASP A 43 17.16 -2.71 16.32
N SER A 44 18.16 -2.09 16.94
CA SER A 44 19.40 -2.71 17.39
C SER A 44 20.00 -1.94 18.57
N TRP A 45 21.02 -2.49 19.24
CA TRP A 45 21.70 -1.80 20.33
C TRP A 45 23.16 -2.24 20.48
N VAL A 46 23.95 -1.39 21.13
CA VAL A 46 25.34 -1.64 21.54
C VAL A 46 25.48 -1.34 23.02
N GLU A 47 26.02 -2.28 23.78
CA GLU A 47 26.42 -2.09 25.16
C GLU A 47 27.90 -1.75 25.26
N LEU A 48 28.19 -0.73 26.06
CA LEU A 48 29.53 -0.33 26.45
C LEU A 48 29.78 -0.70 27.92
N TYR A 49 30.99 -1.15 28.23
CA TYR A 49 31.40 -1.52 29.58
C TYR A 49 32.66 -0.77 30.00
N ASN A 50 32.68 -0.26 31.23
CA ASN A 50 33.86 0.36 31.83
C ASN A 50 34.62 -0.66 32.71
N PRO A 51 35.70 -1.30 32.20
CA PRO A 51 36.49 -2.27 32.97
C PRO A 51 37.38 -1.64 34.05
N THR A 52 37.44 -0.30 34.12
CA THR A 52 38.33 0.41 35.06
C THR A 52 37.68 0.60 36.43
N MET A 53 38.43 1.13 37.38
CA MET A 53 37.89 1.56 38.69
C MET A 53 37.44 3.03 38.71
N GLN A 54 37.70 3.79 37.64
CA GLN A 54 37.42 5.23 37.58
C GLN A 54 36.14 5.49 36.80
N GLY A 55 35.48 6.61 37.09
CA GLY A 55 34.35 7.07 36.29
C GLY A 55 34.80 7.56 34.92
N ILE A 56 34.05 7.23 33.87
CA ILE A 56 34.27 7.66 32.49
C ILE A 56 33.09 8.49 32.04
N ASN A 57 33.37 9.62 31.38
CA ASN A 57 32.36 10.41 30.70
C ASN A 57 32.16 9.87 29.28
N LEU A 58 30.97 9.33 28.99
CA LEU A 58 30.61 8.87 27.64
C LEU A 58 30.72 10.00 26.60
N GLY A 59 30.54 11.26 27.02
CA GLY A 59 30.66 12.42 26.14
C GLY A 59 32.05 12.63 25.53
N ASP A 60 33.06 11.90 25.98
CA ASP A 60 34.41 11.94 25.41
C ASP A 60 34.58 10.94 24.24
N TYR A 61 33.53 10.16 23.94
CA TYR A 61 33.54 9.06 22.97
C TYR A 61 32.51 9.25 21.85
N LYS A 62 32.78 8.61 20.71
CA LYS A 62 31.85 8.48 19.59
C LYS A 62 31.66 7.04 19.17
N LEU A 63 30.48 6.70 18.65
CA LEU A 63 30.15 5.36 18.14
C LEU A 63 29.79 5.45 16.66
N GLY A 64 30.36 4.59 15.82
CA GLY A 64 30.09 4.60 14.38
C GLY A 64 30.14 3.21 13.75
N THR A 65 29.65 3.12 12.51
CA THR A 65 29.66 1.87 11.72
C THR A 65 30.75 1.84 10.64
N SER A 66 31.53 2.92 10.52
CA SER A 66 32.72 3.04 9.67
C SER A 66 33.95 3.36 10.53
N ASP A 67 35.14 3.20 9.95
CA ASP A 67 36.42 3.56 10.56
C ASP A 67 36.70 5.08 10.54
N ASN A 68 35.74 5.88 10.08
CA ASN A 68 35.85 7.34 10.01
C ASN A 68 35.18 8.01 11.25
N PRO A 69 35.96 8.60 12.18
CA PRO A 69 35.41 9.26 13.37
C PRO A 69 34.60 10.52 13.07
N ALA A 70 34.70 11.07 11.85
CA ALA A 70 33.88 12.22 11.43
C ALA A 70 32.41 11.83 11.23
N ASP A 71 32.14 10.57 10.86
CA ASP A 71 30.80 10.04 10.60
C ASP A 71 30.16 9.44 11.86
N ALA A 72 30.92 9.31 12.95
CA ALA A 72 30.49 8.66 14.18
C ALA A 72 29.57 9.55 15.04
N TRP A 73 28.57 8.91 15.65
CA TRP A 73 27.62 9.53 16.57
C TRP A 73 28.29 9.93 17.88
N GLN A 74 28.07 11.18 18.31
CA GLN A 74 28.57 11.67 19.60
C GLN A 74 27.75 11.09 20.74
N LEU A 75 28.38 10.34 21.63
CA LEU A 75 27.70 9.77 22.80
C LEU A 75 27.29 10.87 23.80
N PRO A 76 26.23 10.64 24.60
CA PRO A 76 25.71 11.63 25.54
C PRO A 76 26.70 11.91 26.66
N LYS A 77 26.67 13.13 27.21
CA LYS A 77 27.48 13.52 28.38
C LYS A 77 26.94 12.88 29.64
N GLN A 78 27.35 11.65 29.89
CA GLN A 78 26.94 10.85 31.03
C GLN A 78 28.15 10.17 31.67
N MET A 79 28.27 10.27 33.00
CA MET A 79 29.27 9.54 33.76
C MET A 79 28.82 8.09 33.99
N ILE A 80 29.71 7.15 33.71
CA ILE A 80 29.57 5.75 34.10
C ILE A 80 30.74 5.34 35.00
N GLY A 81 30.44 4.80 36.18
CA GLY A 81 31.41 4.32 37.14
C GLY A 81 32.16 3.08 36.68
N GLY A 82 33.22 2.73 37.39
CA GLY A 82 33.94 1.48 37.17
C GLY A 82 33.04 0.26 37.35
N GLY A 83 33.13 -0.69 36.42
CA GLY A 83 32.28 -1.88 36.38
C GLY A 83 30.82 -1.64 35.96
N GLN A 84 30.48 -0.44 35.48
CA GLN A 84 29.14 -0.12 34.99
C GLN A 84 29.03 -0.25 33.47
N TYR A 85 27.78 -0.35 33.01
CA TYR A 85 27.38 -0.53 31.62
C TYR A 85 26.62 0.70 31.10
N ALA A 86 26.69 0.92 29.80
CA ALA A 86 25.85 1.89 29.10
C ALA A 86 25.25 1.24 27.85
N LEU A 87 23.94 1.36 27.69
CA LEU A 87 23.23 0.84 26.52
C LEU A 87 22.97 1.98 25.55
N ILE A 88 23.44 1.83 24.32
CA ILE A 88 23.29 2.79 23.23
C ILE A 88 22.33 2.20 22.20
N TYR A 89 21.21 2.90 21.96
CA TYR A 89 20.16 2.46 21.05
C TYR A 89 20.52 2.83 19.61
N CYS A 90 20.35 1.88 18.69
CA CYS A 90 20.73 2.02 17.29
C CYS A 90 19.47 1.90 16.41
N ASP A 91 18.74 2.99 16.27
CA ASP A 91 17.37 3.06 15.73
C ASP A 91 17.05 4.30 14.86
N LYS A 92 18.03 5.18 14.62
CA LYS A 92 17.92 6.42 13.83
C LYS A 92 17.12 7.57 14.48
N GLU A 93 16.78 7.51 15.76
CA GLU A 93 16.15 8.64 16.45
C GLU A 93 17.10 9.84 16.60
N ALA A 94 18.42 9.61 16.54
CA ALA A 94 19.45 10.66 16.53
C ALA A 94 19.33 11.68 17.68
N GLN A 95 19.09 11.18 18.89
CA GLN A 95 18.97 12.01 20.10
C GLN A 95 19.48 11.26 21.34
N GLY A 96 20.35 11.91 22.12
CA GLY A 96 20.82 11.36 23.40
C GLY A 96 21.53 10.01 23.23
N GLY A 97 21.00 8.97 23.89
CA GLY A 97 21.48 7.59 23.78
C GLY A 97 21.08 6.87 22.49
N HIS A 98 20.32 7.52 21.61
CA HIS A 98 19.89 6.98 20.32
C HIS A 98 20.75 7.51 19.17
N THR A 99 21.33 6.61 18.40
CA THR A 99 22.20 6.96 17.28
C THR A 99 21.40 7.34 16.03
N ASN A 100 22.06 7.96 15.05
CA ASN A 100 21.52 8.26 13.72
C ASN A 100 21.61 7.07 12.74
N PHE A 101 21.99 5.89 13.22
CA PHE A 101 22.13 4.67 12.44
C PHE A 101 21.50 3.47 13.16
N ARG A 102 21.51 2.33 12.48
CA ARG A 102 21.17 1.02 13.06
C ARG A 102 22.19 -0.02 12.61
N LEU A 103 22.30 -1.12 13.35
CA LEU A 103 23.17 -2.24 12.99
C LEU A 103 22.43 -3.15 12.00
N GLU A 104 22.94 -3.25 10.77
CA GLU A 104 22.32 -4.05 9.72
C GLU A 104 22.79 -5.51 9.76
N SER A 105 21.86 -6.44 10.02
CA SER A 105 22.18 -7.88 10.01
C SER A 105 22.44 -8.42 8.60
N GLY A 106 23.62 -9.05 8.44
CA GLY A 106 24.04 -9.73 7.21
C GLY A 106 24.68 -8.83 6.15
N LYS A 107 25.19 -7.67 6.53
CA LYS A 107 25.96 -6.76 5.65
C LYS A 107 27.42 -6.58 6.08
N GLY A 108 27.99 -7.50 6.87
CA GLY A 108 29.35 -7.36 7.40
C GLY A 108 29.51 -6.12 8.28
N CYS A 109 28.50 -5.86 9.13
CA CYS A 109 28.46 -4.66 9.97
C CYS A 109 29.72 -4.56 10.83
N SER A 110 30.22 -3.35 11.00
CA SER A 110 31.27 -3.04 11.97
C SER A 110 30.75 -2.02 12.97
N VAL A 111 31.33 -2.01 14.16
CA VAL A 111 31.06 -1.03 15.22
C VAL A 111 32.40 -0.53 15.72
N TYR A 112 32.60 0.78 15.69
CA TYR A 112 33.81 1.44 16.14
C TYR A 112 33.46 2.39 17.29
N LEU A 113 34.20 2.28 18.38
CA LEU A 113 34.19 3.22 19.49
C LEU A 113 35.45 4.08 19.38
N PHE A 114 35.26 5.39 19.31
CA PHE A 114 36.36 6.35 19.19
C PHE A 114 36.50 7.19 20.46
N GLN A 115 37.74 7.57 20.80
CA GLN A 115 38.06 8.64 21.73
C GLN A 115 38.86 9.70 20.97
N GLY A 116 38.27 10.87 20.74
CA GLY A 116 38.81 11.83 19.78
C GLY A 116 38.86 11.24 18.36
N THR A 117 40.06 11.15 17.77
CA THR A 117 40.29 10.53 16.45
C THR A 117 40.84 9.10 16.53
N GLN A 118 41.08 8.59 17.74
CA GLN A 118 41.65 7.24 17.94
C GLN A 118 40.52 6.22 18.13
N VAL A 119 40.70 5.03 17.57
CA VAL A 119 39.82 3.89 17.84
C VAL A 119 40.13 3.36 19.23
N ALA A 120 39.19 3.50 20.16
CA ALA A 120 39.28 2.98 21.52
C ALA A 120 38.94 1.47 21.56
N ASP A 121 37.90 1.05 20.84
CA ASP A 121 37.55 -0.36 20.66
C ASP A 121 36.81 -0.55 19.33
N LYS A 122 36.76 -1.79 18.82
CA LYS A 122 36.01 -2.09 17.61
C LYS A 122 35.59 -3.56 17.54
N VAL A 123 34.49 -3.78 16.81
CA VAL A 123 34.05 -5.10 16.37
C VAL A 123 33.83 -5.02 14.87
N THR A 124 34.57 -5.81 14.09
CA THR A 124 34.46 -5.82 12.63
C THR A 124 33.94 -7.16 12.14
N ASP A 125 33.49 -7.19 10.89
CA ASP A 125 33.10 -8.42 10.19
C ASP A 125 31.99 -9.21 10.92
N LEU A 126 31.06 -8.50 11.57
CA LEU A 126 29.93 -9.13 12.24
C LEU A 126 29.14 -9.95 11.23
N LYS A 127 29.09 -11.25 11.48
CA LYS A 127 28.28 -12.20 10.72
C LYS A 127 26.80 -11.83 10.88
N LYS A 128 25.98 -12.32 9.95
CA LYS A 128 24.52 -12.25 10.07
C LYS A 128 24.13 -12.88 11.41
N GLN A 129 23.43 -12.10 12.25
CA GLN A 129 22.82 -12.62 13.48
C GLN A 129 21.99 -13.88 13.16
N PRO A 130 22.19 -15.00 13.89
CA PRO A 130 21.62 -16.30 13.54
C PRO A 130 20.09 -16.33 13.61
N SER A 131 19.51 -15.60 14.57
CA SER A 131 18.07 -15.37 14.73
C SER A 131 17.85 -14.06 15.48
N PRO A 132 16.70 -13.36 15.33
CA PRO A 132 16.36 -12.21 16.16
C PRO A 132 16.49 -12.50 17.66
N ASN A 133 16.74 -11.46 18.48
CA ASN A 133 17.00 -11.53 19.93
C ASN A 133 18.25 -12.32 20.38
N ILE A 134 19.16 -12.69 19.49
CA ILE A 134 20.45 -13.29 19.86
C ILE A 134 21.53 -12.22 19.82
N ALA A 135 22.09 -11.88 20.98
CA ALA A 135 23.19 -10.93 21.08
C ALA A 135 24.54 -11.57 20.73
N TYR A 136 25.47 -10.73 20.27
CA TYR A 136 26.88 -11.06 20.07
C TYR A 136 27.71 -10.23 21.04
N GLY A 137 28.59 -10.86 21.82
CA GLY A 137 29.27 -10.17 22.91
C GLY A 137 30.54 -10.86 23.34
N ARG A 138 31.29 -10.19 24.20
CA ARG A 138 32.41 -10.78 24.92
C ARG A 138 31.87 -11.87 25.84
N LYS A 139 32.59 -12.97 26.03
CA LYS A 139 32.12 -14.08 26.89
C LYS A 139 32.01 -13.66 28.35
N ALA A 140 32.94 -12.85 28.82
CA ALA A 140 32.88 -12.16 30.11
C ALA A 140 33.20 -10.68 29.88
N ASP A 141 32.77 -9.80 30.79
CA ASP A 141 32.91 -8.36 30.59
C ASP A 141 34.37 -7.95 30.34
N GLY A 142 34.61 -7.24 29.23
CA GLY A 142 35.95 -6.83 28.81
C GLY A 142 36.94 -7.97 28.47
N ALA A 143 36.49 -9.21 28.32
CA ALA A 143 37.31 -10.34 27.88
C ALA A 143 37.54 -10.34 26.37
N ASP A 144 38.62 -10.95 25.89
CA ASP A 144 38.99 -10.98 24.47
C ASP A 144 38.21 -12.03 23.65
N GLU A 145 37.60 -13.02 24.30
CA GLU A 145 36.79 -14.07 23.67
C GLU A 145 35.38 -13.53 23.35
N TRP A 146 34.92 -13.70 22.10
CA TRP A 146 33.61 -13.27 21.62
C TRP A 146 32.78 -14.44 21.10
N GLY A 147 31.47 -14.34 21.21
CA GLY A 147 30.54 -15.30 20.65
C GLY A 147 29.09 -14.83 20.77
N TYR A 148 28.16 -15.59 20.17
CA TYR A 148 26.75 -15.32 20.43
C TYR A 148 26.41 -15.75 21.84
N GLN A 149 25.82 -14.83 22.60
CA GLN A 149 25.49 -15.03 24.00
C GLN A 149 24.39 -16.07 24.11
N MET A 150 24.54 -17.02 25.04
CA MET A 150 23.49 -17.99 25.35
C MET A 150 22.24 -17.31 25.90
N GLU A 151 22.44 -16.25 26.69
CA GLU A 151 21.40 -15.35 27.18
C GLU A 151 21.91 -13.91 27.01
N PRO A 152 21.16 -13.02 26.33
CA PRO A 152 21.49 -11.61 26.25
C PRO A 152 21.47 -10.93 27.63
N THR A 153 22.41 -10.05 27.90
CA THR A 153 22.62 -9.49 29.26
C THR A 153 22.65 -7.95 29.31
N PRO A 154 21.68 -7.25 28.69
CA PRO A 154 21.70 -5.79 28.64
C PRO A 154 21.70 -5.17 30.04
N LYS A 155 22.65 -4.26 30.27
CA LYS A 155 22.93 -3.55 31.53
C LYS A 155 23.36 -4.46 32.68
N ALA A 156 23.82 -5.67 32.37
CA ALA A 156 24.25 -6.66 33.34
C ALA A 156 25.56 -7.32 32.90
N LYS A 157 26.12 -8.13 33.79
CA LYS A 157 27.32 -8.91 33.50
C LYS A 157 27.04 -9.96 32.41
N ASN A 158 27.93 -10.08 31.43
CA ASN A 158 27.83 -11.11 30.39
C ASN A 158 27.71 -12.51 30.98
N CYS A 159 26.89 -13.34 30.33
CA CYS A 159 26.44 -14.63 30.89
C CYS A 159 27.56 -15.67 31.08
N GLY A 160 28.76 -15.44 30.54
CA GLY A 160 29.90 -16.36 30.67
C GLY A 160 29.90 -17.50 29.65
N GLU A 161 28.82 -17.64 28.88
CA GLU A 161 28.60 -18.76 27.96
C GLU A 161 28.20 -18.26 26.58
N THR A 162 28.91 -18.75 25.56
CA THR A 162 28.62 -18.43 24.16
C THR A 162 28.48 -19.70 23.35
N SER A 163 27.67 -19.65 22.29
CA SER A 163 27.51 -20.76 21.35
C SER A 163 27.40 -20.24 19.92
N ASP A 164 27.76 -21.06 18.95
CA ASP A 164 27.48 -20.84 17.53
C ASP A 164 26.47 -21.86 16.98
N ARG A 165 25.95 -22.72 17.86
CA ARG A 165 24.98 -23.76 17.55
C ARG A 165 23.57 -23.26 17.79
N LEU A 166 22.73 -23.35 16.77
CA LEU A 166 21.35 -22.86 16.77
C LEU A 166 20.37 -24.03 16.65
N LEU A 167 19.34 -24.06 17.50
CA LEU A 167 18.25 -25.02 17.36
C LEU A 167 17.39 -24.71 16.13
N GLY A 168 16.70 -25.74 15.62
CA GLY A 168 15.65 -25.56 14.62
C GLY A 168 14.32 -25.14 15.23
N ASP A 169 13.28 -25.15 14.41
CA ASP A 169 11.90 -24.88 14.83
C ASP A 169 11.22 -26.18 15.30
N PRO A 170 10.33 -26.12 16.32
CA PRO A 170 9.50 -27.28 16.67
C PRO A 170 8.57 -27.63 15.51
N VAL A 171 8.38 -28.93 15.27
CA VAL A 171 7.49 -29.45 14.23
C VAL A 171 6.11 -29.71 14.83
N PHE A 172 5.11 -29.01 14.31
CA PHE A 172 3.70 -29.26 14.64
C PHE A 172 3.15 -30.32 13.68
N SER A 173 2.46 -31.34 14.21
CA SER A 173 1.80 -32.36 13.38
C SER A 173 0.69 -31.79 12.50
N GLU A 174 0.13 -30.65 12.90
CA GLU A 174 -0.99 -29.98 12.26
C GLU A 174 -0.68 -28.49 12.18
N GLN A 175 -0.78 -27.90 11.00
CA GLN A 175 -0.68 -26.45 10.85
C GLN A 175 -1.98 -25.78 11.30
N GLY A 176 -1.89 -24.53 11.74
CA GLY A 176 -3.03 -23.70 12.10
C GLY A 176 -4.02 -23.61 10.95
N ARG A 177 -5.32 -23.61 11.28
CA ARG A 177 -6.43 -23.54 10.32
C ARG A 177 -7.70 -23.02 11.00
N VAL A 178 -8.65 -22.59 10.18
CA VAL A 178 -10.01 -22.25 10.62
C VAL A 178 -10.93 -23.45 10.38
N MET A 179 -11.54 -23.96 11.43
CA MET A 179 -12.51 -25.06 11.39
C MET A 179 -13.89 -24.53 11.72
N THR A 180 -14.93 -25.09 11.12
CA THR A 180 -16.33 -24.75 11.44
C THR A 180 -17.06 -25.92 12.10
N GLY A 181 -17.91 -25.60 13.08
CA GLY A 181 -18.69 -26.61 13.81
C GLY A 181 -17.94 -27.27 14.97
N SER A 182 -18.47 -28.41 15.43
CA SER A 182 -17.92 -29.16 16.57
C SER A 182 -16.97 -30.26 16.08
N GLY A 183 -15.74 -30.23 16.59
CA GLY A 183 -14.73 -31.25 16.30
C GLY A 183 -13.63 -31.22 17.34
N SER A 184 -12.68 -32.15 17.23
CA SER A 184 -11.45 -32.13 18.02
C SER A 184 -10.29 -32.54 17.14
N LEU A 185 -9.17 -31.85 17.32
CA LEU A 185 -7.89 -32.16 16.71
C LEU A 185 -6.94 -32.66 17.79
N THR A 186 -6.18 -33.70 17.50
CA THR A 186 -5.07 -34.12 18.35
C THR A 186 -3.80 -33.53 17.76
N LEU A 187 -3.22 -32.54 18.44
CA LEU A 187 -1.96 -31.94 18.06
C LEU A 187 -0.81 -32.65 18.76
N THR A 188 0.19 -33.08 18.00
CA THR A 188 1.48 -33.49 18.55
C THR A 188 2.60 -32.56 18.08
N LEU A 189 3.60 -32.40 18.93
CA LEU A 189 4.81 -31.65 18.61
C LEU A 189 6.01 -32.59 18.65
N SER A 190 6.98 -32.36 17.78
CA SER A 190 8.24 -33.08 17.77
C SER A 190 9.42 -32.14 17.56
N VAL A 191 10.58 -32.56 18.05
CA VAL A 191 11.85 -31.92 17.70
C VAL A 191 12.20 -32.28 16.25
N PRO A 192 12.78 -31.36 15.46
CA PRO A 192 13.17 -31.66 14.09
C PRO A 192 14.36 -32.63 14.06
N ASP A 193 14.47 -33.41 12.99
CA ASP A 193 15.56 -34.37 12.79
C ASP A 193 16.93 -33.67 12.89
N GLY A 194 17.86 -34.30 13.59
CA GLY A 194 19.20 -33.75 13.84
C GLY A 194 19.30 -32.78 15.03
N SER A 195 18.21 -32.55 15.77
CA SER A 195 18.27 -31.84 17.05
C SER A 195 19.16 -32.57 18.06
N PRO A 196 19.90 -31.85 18.93
CA PRO A 196 20.75 -32.46 19.94
C PRO A 196 19.95 -33.27 20.97
N GLU A 197 20.58 -34.30 21.53
CA GLU A 197 20.01 -35.08 22.63
C GLU A 197 19.70 -34.19 23.84
N GLY A 198 18.55 -34.40 24.47
CA GLY A 198 18.07 -33.56 25.56
C GLY A 198 17.41 -32.25 25.12
N THR A 199 17.02 -32.13 23.85
CA THR A 199 16.19 -31.00 23.40
C THR A 199 14.76 -31.14 23.93
N GLU A 200 14.28 -30.09 24.58
CA GLU A 200 12.92 -29.98 25.13
C GLU A 200 12.08 -28.99 24.32
N ILE A 201 10.76 -29.23 24.25
CA ILE A 201 9.80 -28.32 23.63
C ILE A 201 9.01 -27.64 24.76
N HIS A 202 9.03 -26.31 24.80
CA HIS A 202 8.24 -25.53 25.76
C HIS A 202 7.18 -24.73 25.02
N LEU A 203 6.02 -24.57 25.64
CA LEU A 203 4.86 -23.93 25.02
C LEU A 203 4.15 -22.91 25.92
N THR A 204 3.45 -22.00 25.26
CA THR A 204 2.52 -21.05 25.87
C THR A 204 1.22 -21.02 25.05
N ALA A 205 0.12 -20.70 25.72
CA ALA A 205 -1.21 -20.59 25.10
C ALA A 205 -1.87 -19.22 25.31
N ASP A 206 -1.17 -18.29 25.97
CA ASP A 206 -1.66 -16.94 26.32
C ASP A 206 -1.10 -15.83 25.41
N GLY A 207 -0.33 -16.23 24.40
CA GLY A 207 0.32 -15.34 23.42
C GLY A 207 1.72 -14.85 23.82
N SER A 208 2.18 -15.10 25.05
CA SER A 208 3.54 -14.77 25.50
C SER A 208 4.61 -15.63 24.81
N GLU A 209 5.84 -15.13 24.68
CA GLU A 209 6.96 -15.91 24.14
C GLU A 209 7.35 -17.02 25.15
N PRO A 210 7.44 -18.31 24.73
CA PRO A 210 7.94 -19.36 25.59
C PRO A 210 9.39 -19.12 26.08
N THR A 211 9.58 -19.39 27.36
CA THR A 211 10.85 -19.36 28.10
C THR A 211 11.21 -20.77 28.58
N ALA A 212 12.43 -20.97 29.11
CA ALA A 212 12.84 -22.25 29.68
C ALA A 212 11.99 -22.65 30.90
N GLU A 213 11.31 -21.69 31.55
CA GLU A 213 10.39 -21.91 32.66
C GLU A 213 8.94 -22.17 32.21
N SER A 214 8.66 -22.04 30.91
CA SER A 214 7.33 -22.31 30.35
C SER A 214 6.99 -23.80 30.38
N THR A 215 5.72 -24.14 30.19
CA THR A 215 5.22 -25.51 30.24
C THR A 215 5.94 -26.41 29.23
N ILE A 216 6.54 -27.51 29.70
CA ILE A 216 7.15 -28.54 28.86
C ILE A 216 6.05 -29.35 28.18
N TYR A 217 6.19 -29.57 26.88
CA TYR A 217 5.33 -30.48 26.13
C TYR A 217 5.67 -31.94 26.49
N THR A 218 4.70 -32.66 27.07
CA THR A 218 4.88 -34.04 27.53
C THR A 218 4.05 -35.06 26.75
N GLY A 219 3.18 -34.64 25.84
CA GLY A 219 2.31 -35.54 25.09
C GLY A 219 1.21 -34.81 24.30
N PRO A 220 0.40 -35.55 23.53
CA PRO A 220 -0.58 -34.98 22.62
C PRO A 220 -1.56 -33.99 23.30
N ILE A 221 -1.85 -32.90 22.60
CA ILE A 221 -2.78 -31.84 23.05
C ILE A 221 -4.11 -32.00 22.31
N SER A 222 -5.20 -32.10 23.05
CA SER A 222 -6.55 -32.13 22.47
C SER A 222 -7.06 -30.71 22.27
N ILE A 223 -7.37 -30.36 21.02
CA ILE A 223 -7.82 -29.03 20.59
C ILE A 223 -9.27 -29.16 20.11
N SER A 224 -10.22 -28.83 20.97
CA SER A 224 -11.67 -28.91 20.71
C SER A 224 -12.38 -27.55 20.70
N MET A 225 -11.63 -26.48 20.92
CA MET A 225 -12.07 -25.10 20.87
C MET A 225 -10.90 -24.22 20.44
N THR A 226 -11.20 -22.97 20.08
CA THR A 226 -10.18 -22.01 19.62
C THR A 226 -9.01 -21.94 20.58
N HIS A 227 -7.82 -22.21 20.05
CA HIS A 227 -6.57 -22.15 20.79
C HIS A 227 -5.48 -21.55 19.90
N THR A 228 -4.62 -20.76 20.53
CA THR A 228 -3.36 -20.29 19.96
C THR A 228 -2.23 -20.93 20.72
N ILE A 229 -1.28 -21.57 20.03
CA ILE A 229 -0.13 -22.22 20.66
C ILE A 229 1.14 -21.62 20.10
N ARG A 230 2.05 -21.23 21.00
CA ARG A 230 3.43 -20.91 20.65
C ARG A 230 4.33 -21.99 21.24
N ALA A 231 5.28 -22.49 20.45
CA ALA A 231 6.24 -23.48 20.91
C ALA A 231 7.67 -23.09 20.52
N ARG A 232 8.62 -23.40 21.40
CA ARG A 232 10.05 -23.09 21.23
C ARG A 232 10.90 -24.25 21.77
N LEU A 233 12.04 -24.49 21.13
CA LEU A 233 12.99 -25.53 21.55
C LEU A 233 14.03 -24.97 22.53
N PHE A 234 14.42 -25.79 23.50
CA PHE A 234 15.48 -25.48 24.46
C PHE A 234 16.42 -26.67 24.59
N CYS A 235 17.73 -26.41 24.60
CA CYS A 235 18.75 -27.43 24.83
C CYS A 235 20.01 -26.77 25.39
N LYS A 236 20.64 -27.41 26.38
CA LYS A 236 21.85 -26.89 27.02
C LYS A 236 22.99 -26.69 26.01
N GLY A 237 23.57 -25.49 25.98
CA GLY A 237 24.69 -25.14 25.09
C GLY A 237 24.28 -24.83 23.65
N TRP A 238 22.98 -24.75 23.37
CA TRP A 238 22.43 -24.35 22.07
C TRP A 238 21.57 -23.09 22.19
N LEU A 239 21.69 -22.22 21.19
CA LEU A 239 20.87 -21.02 21.09
C LEU A 239 19.45 -21.40 20.66
N SER A 240 18.44 -20.80 21.31
CA SER A 240 17.03 -21.00 20.99
C SER A 240 16.51 -19.84 20.12
N PRO A 241 16.13 -20.07 18.85
CA PRO A 241 15.38 -19.08 18.05
C PRO A 241 14.02 -18.74 18.68
N ARG A 242 13.30 -17.78 18.10
CA ARG A 242 11.92 -17.46 18.54
C ARG A 242 10.95 -18.61 18.25
N SER A 243 9.82 -18.59 18.95
CA SER A 243 8.77 -19.60 18.85
C SER A 243 8.09 -19.63 17.48
N VAL A 244 7.66 -20.82 17.07
CA VAL A 244 6.62 -21.01 16.03
C VAL A 244 5.25 -20.82 16.67
N THR A 245 4.36 -20.12 15.97
CA THR A 245 2.98 -19.85 16.40
C THR A 245 2.00 -20.58 15.49
N GLN A 246 0.95 -21.17 16.05
CA GLN A 246 -0.16 -21.73 15.28
C GLN A 246 -1.50 -21.37 15.94
N SER A 247 -2.44 -20.87 15.13
CA SER A 247 -3.82 -20.63 15.53
C SER A 247 -4.76 -21.71 15.00
N TYR A 248 -5.43 -22.42 15.90
CA TYR A 248 -6.50 -23.36 15.58
C TYR A 248 -7.83 -22.69 15.95
N ILE A 249 -8.52 -22.13 14.96
CA ILE A 249 -9.73 -21.34 15.19
C ILE A 249 -10.96 -22.23 14.97
N PHE A 250 -11.81 -22.36 15.99
CA PHE A 250 -13.16 -22.93 15.84
C PHE A 250 -14.14 -21.79 15.62
N PHE A 251 -14.46 -21.55 14.35
CA PHE A 251 -15.38 -20.49 13.95
C PHE A 251 -16.83 -20.99 14.08
N PRO A 252 -17.72 -20.28 14.78
CA PRO A 252 -19.02 -20.82 15.22
C PRO A 252 -20.08 -20.86 14.10
N ARG A 253 -19.72 -20.52 12.86
CA ARG A 253 -20.60 -20.40 11.69
C ARG A 253 -19.77 -20.57 10.43
N ALA A 254 -20.40 -20.61 9.25
CA ALA A 254 -19.67 -20.61 7.99
C ALA A 254 -18.79 -19.34 7.86
N LEU A 255 -17.55 -19.54 7.44
CA LEU A 255 -16.57 -18.49 7.19
C LEU A 255 -16.89 -17.84 5.84
N THR A 256 -17.43 -16.62 5.90
CA THR A 256 -17.83 -15.84 4.70
C THR A 256 -16.81 -14.79 4.30
N LEU A 257 -15.80 -14.56 5.14
CA LEU A 257 -14.70 -13.62 4.94
C LEU A 257 -13.39 -14.32 5.32
N PRO A 258 -12.24 -13.94 4.71
CA PRO A 258 -10.95 -14.38 5.20
C PRO A 258 -10.73 -13.94 6.65
N LEU A 259 -9.79 -14.59 7.35
CA LEU A 259 -9.54 -14.38 8.76
C LEU A 259 -8.08 -14.02 9.02
N VAL A 260 -7.84 -13.03 9.86
CA VAL A 260 -6.52 -12.71 10.42
C VAL A 260 -6.52 -13.06 11.90
N SER A 261 -5.61 -13.93 12.32
CA SER A 261 -5.31 -14.20 13.73
C SER A 261 -4.04 -13.45 14.13
N ILE A 262 -4.12 -12.69 15.21
CA ILE A 262 -3.03 -11.91 15.77
C ILE A 262 -2.66 -12.52 17.12
N VAL A 263 -1.43 -12.99 17.27
CA VAL A 263 -0.93 -13.57 18.52
C VAL A 263 0.20 -12.72 19.06
N THR A 264 0.06 -12.25 20.30
CA THR A 264 1.02 -11.35 20.94
C THR A 264 0.93 -11.44 22.47
N ASP A 265 1.96 -10.99 23.17
CA ASP A 265 1.91 -10.87 24.63
C ASP A 265 0.81 -9.87 25.02
N LYS A 266 -0.12 -10.29 25.88
CA LYS A 266 -1.26 -9.47 26.33
C LYS A 266 -0.81 -8.12 26.91
N ARG A 267 0.38 -8.03 27.51
CA ARG A 267 0.94 -6.77 28.03
C ARG A 267 1.09 -5.72 26.93
N TYR A 268 1.42 -6.11 25.70
CA TYR A 268 1.53 -5.19 24.57
C TYR A 268 0.20 -4.61 24.11
N LEU A 269 -0.91 -5.22 24.51
CA LEU A 269 -2.25 -4.71 24.26
C LEU A 269 -2.74 -3.90 25.46
N THR A 270 -2.75 -4.48 26.66
CA THR A 270 -3.54 -3.94 27.78
C THR A 270 -2.73 -3.41 28.96
N SER A 271 -1.40 -3.53 28.96
CA SER A 271 -0.59 -2.98 30.06
C SER A 271 -0.74 -1.46 30.13
N MET A 272 -0.80 -0.92 31.35
CA MET A 272 -0.83 0.53 31.57
C MET A 272 0.48 1.21 31.13
N SER A 273 1.61 0.49 31.16
CA SER A 273 2.91 1.08 30.83
C SER A 273 3.25 1.01 29.34
N ILE A 274 2.87 -0.07 28.66
CA ILE A 274 3.34 -0.37 27.29
C ILE A 274 2.22 -0.81 26.34
N GLY A 275 0.99 -0.96 26.83
CA GLY A 275 -0.13 -1.53 26.06
C GLY A 275 -0.73 -0.52 25.09
N ILE A 276 -0.78 -0.86 23.80
CA ILE A 276 -1.27 0.06 22.75
C ILE A 276 -2.80 0.15 22.66
N TYR A 277 -3.54 -0.68 23.41
CA TYR A 277 -5.00 -0.60 23.56
C TYR A 277 -5.41 0.04 24.89
N ALA A 278 -4.48 0.22 25.83
CA ALA A 278 -4.80 0.72 27.16
C ALA A 278 -5.38 2.14 27.12
N ASP A 279 -6.54 2.32 27.73
CA ASP A 279 -7.16 3.64 27.92
C ASP A 279 -6.64 4.28 29.22
N VAL A 280 -5.34 4.53 29.24
CA VAL A 280 -4.63 5.14 30.37
C VAL A 280 -3.72 6.24 29.84
N LYS A 281 -3.62 7.34 30.59
CA LYS A 281 -2.70 8.43 30.27
C LYS A 281 -1.27 8.04 30.62
N TYR A 282 -0.37 8.20 29.66
CA TYR A 282 1.06 8.11 29.87
C TYR A 282 1.61 9.42 30.50
N LYS A 283 2.92 9.46 30.74
CA LYS A 283 3.61 10.55 31.45
C LYS A 283 3.43 11.94 30.79
N ASP A 284 3.23 11.98 29.47
CA ASP A 284 3.02 13.21 28.70
C ASP A 284 1.54 13.63 28.62
N GLY A 285 0.64 12.90 29.30
CA GLY A 285 -0.79 13.19 29.36
C GLY A 285 -1.61 12.65 28.19
N LYS A 286 -0.96 12.11 27.15
CA LYS A 286 -1.62 11.39 26.05
C LYS A 286 -2.03 10.01 26.51
N LYS A 287 -3.10 9.47 25.95
CA LYS A 287 -3.49 8.08 26.19
C LYS A 287 -2.54 7.14 25.46
N ASN A 288 -2.26 5.95 26.00
CA ASN A 288 -1.32 5.02 25.39
C ASN A 288 -1.63 4.74 23.90
N TYR A 289 -2.91 4.57 23.58
CA TYR A 289 -3.33 4.32 22.21
C TYR A 289 -3.11 5.50 21.27
N GLU A 290 -2.73 6.70 21.72
CA GLU A 290 -2.39 7.88 20.92
C GLU A 290 -0.92 7.91 20.49
N HIS A 291 -0.06 7.09 21.10
CA HIS A 291 1.35 6.98 20.73
C HIS A 291 1.57 6.05 19.53
N ASN A 292 2.58 6.31 18.72
CA ASN A 292 2.93 5.46 17.57
C ASN A 292 3.74 4.20 17.94
N TRP A 293 3.69 3.81 19.21
CA TRP A 293 4.30 2.61 19.79
C TRP A 293 4.06 1.35 18.97
N ARG A 294 5.15 0.69 18.57
CA ARG A 294 5.12 -0.56 17.82
C ARG A 294 5.33 -1.75 18.75
N ARG A 295 4.58 -2.82 18.52
CA ARG A 295 4.65 -4.05 19.33
C ARG A 295 4.79 -5.26 18.42
N PRO A 296 5.60 -6.27 18.80
CA PRO A 296 5.73 -7.49 18.01
C PRO A 296 4.44 -8.30 18.09
N MET A 297 3.96 -8.75 16.93
CA MET A 297 2.73 -9.54 16.81
C MET A 297 2.92 -10.58 15.70
N ASN A 298 2.60 -11.84 15.99
CA ASN A 298 2.52 -12.85 14.95
C ASN A 298 1.19 -12.70 14.19
N ILE A 299 1.26 -12.59 12.88
CA ILE A 299 0.11 -12.40 11.99
C ILE A 299 -0.06 -13.68 11.18
N GLU A 300 -1.20 -14.34 11.38
CA GLU A 300 -1.66 -15.45 10.56
C GLU A 300 -2.84 -15.02 9.69
N TYR A 301 -2.81 -15.31 8.39
CA TYR A 301 -3.90 -15.02 7.47
C TYR A 301 -4.44 -16.30 6.84
N PHE A 302 -5.75 -16.51 6.94
CA PHE A 302 -6.48 -17.69 6.47
C PHE A 302 -7.48 -17.29 5.39
N GLU A 303 -7.40 -17.92 4.23
CA GLU A 303 -8.28 -17.60 3.09
C GLU A 303 -9.67 -18.21 3.22
N ALA A 304 -9.74 -19.43 3.76
CA ALA A 304 -10.95 -20.25 3.77
C ALA A 304 -10.87 -21.29 4.90
N GLU A 305 -12.00 -21.95 5.15
CA GLU A 305 -12.11 -23.06 6.10
C GLU A 305 -11.19 -24.22 5.71
N GLU A 306 -10.69 -24.93 6.72
CA GLU A 306 -9.83 -26.12 6.64
C GLU A 306 -8.48 -25.94 5.90
N LYS A 307 -8.24 -24.78 5.28
CA LYS A 307 -6.95 -24.42 4.72
C LYS A 307 -5.99 -23.94 5.82
N THR A 308 -4.73 -24.28 5.65
CA THR A 308 -3.65 -23.73 6.47
C THR A 308 -3.50 -22.23 6.21
N SER A 309 -2.88 -21.52 7.15
CA SER A 309 -2.57 -20.10 6.95
C SER A 309 -1.69 -19.88 5.72
N ALA A 310 -2.05 -18.89 4.90
CA ALA A 310 -1.26 -18.48 3.74
C ALA A 310 -0.12 -17.53 4.13
N ILE A 311 -0.25 -16.86 5.28
CA ILE A 311 0.82 -16.10 5.94
C ILE A 311 0.85 -16.55 7.39
N ASN A 312 2.04 -16.80 7.93
CA ASN A 312 2.28 -16.98 9.36
C ASN A 312 3.63 -16.32 9.68
N GLN A 313 3.58 -15.06 10.12
CA GLN A 313 4.77 -14.22 10.16
C GLN A 313 4.77 -13.30 11.37
N LEU A 314 5.91 -13.27 12.07
CA LEU A 314 6.18 -12.25 13.07
C LEU A 314 6.38 -10.89 12.40
N CYS A 315 5.54 -9.95 12.81
CA CYS A 315 5.55 -8.56 12.35
C CYS A 315 5.66 -7.63 13.56
N GLU A 316 5.69 -6.33 13.30
CA GLU A 316 5.33 -5.32 14.29
C GLU A 316 4.04 -4.62 13.89
N ALA A 317 3.27 -4.19 14.89
CA ALA A 317 2.08 -3.41 14.65
C ALA A 317 1.93 -2.27 15.66
N ARG A 318 1.26 -1.21 15.23
CA ARG A 318 0.86 -0.07 16.08
C ARG A 318 -0.57 0.35 15.79
N VAL A 319 -1.19 1.03 16.75
CA VAL A 319 -2.42 1.76 16.49
C VAL A 319 -2.16 2.87 15.46
N ALA A 320 -3.09 3.03 14.52
CA ALA A 320 -3.04 4.06 13.48
C ALA A 320 -4.37 4.82 13.36
N GLY A 321 -4.33 5.96 12.67
CA GLY A 321 -5.42 6.92 12.58
C GLY A 321 -5.16 8.17 13.44
N GLY A 322 -6.13 9.08 13.44
CA GLY A 322 -6.18 10.29 14.29
C GLY A 322 -7.25 10.13 15.38
N ALA A 323 -8.43 10.69 15.16
CA ALA A 323 -9.56 10.55 16.09
C ALA A 323 -9.99 9.08 16.31
N THR A 324 -9.89 8.26 15.26
CA THR A 324 -10.32 6.85 15.24
C THR A 324 -9.50 5.93 16.15
N ARG A 325 -8.38 6.41 16.69
CA ARG A 325 -7.58 5.71 17.71
C ARG A 325 -8.37 5.48 18.99
N GLY A 326 -9.37 6.31 19.26
CA GLY A 326 -10.30 6.16 20.38
C GLY A 326 -11.36 5.08 20.20
N ALA A 327 -11.51 4.49 19.01
CA ALA A 327 -12.50 3.44 18.76
C ALA A 327 -12.25 2.20 19.63
N ALA A 328 -13.33 1.47 19.92
CA ALA A 328 -13.30 0.24 20.70
C ALA A 328 -12.47 -0.86 20.01
N LEU A 329 -12.64 -1.01 18.70
CA LEU A 329 -11.72 -1.76 17.85
C LEU A 329 -10.84 -0.79 17.08
N LYS A 330 -9.54 -0.86 17.35
CA LYS A 330 -8.54 0.07 16.82
C LYS A 330 -8.06 -0.39 15.45
N THR A 331 -7.79 0.58 14.58
CA THR A 331 -7.04 0.35 13.35
C THR A 331 -5.58 0.00 13.69
N LEU A 332 -5.03 -1.02 13.03
CA LEU A 332 -3.62 -1.40 13.17
C LEU A 332 -2.86 -1.16 11.86
N ALA A 333 -1.68 -0.54 11.94
CA ALA A 333 -0.69 -0.59 10.87
C ALA A 333 0.26 -1.75 11.17
N VAL A 334 0.42 -2.67 10.23
CA VAL A 334 1.25 -3.88 10.36
C VAL A 334 2.44 -3.75 9.41
N TYR A 335 3.65 -3.92 9.94
CA TYR A 335 4.90 -3.79 9.20
C TYR A 335 5.65 -5.12 9.20
N ALA A 336 6.09 -5.54 8.01
CA ALA A 336 7.10 -6.56 7.85
C ALA A 336 8.48 -5.89 7.79
N ASN A 337 9.45 -6.52 8.43
CA ASN A 337 10.83 -6.04 8.42
C ASN A 337 11.76 -7.22 8.66
N LYS A 338 12.90 -7.22 7.96
CA LYS A 338 13.93 -8.26 8.08
C LYS A 338 14.39 -8.48 9.53
N ARG A 339 14.27 -7.48 10.42
CA ARG A 339 14.56 -7.62 11.86
C ARG A 339 13.68 -8.67 12.56
N PHE A 340 12.51 -8.98 12.01
CA PHE A 340 11.60 -10.02 12.48
C PHE A 340 11.71 -11.34 11.68
N GLY A 341 12.69 -11.46 10.78
CA GLY A 341 12.97 -12.66 10.00
C GLY A 341 12.66 -12.51 8.51
N GLN A 342 11.45 -12.05 8.16
CA GLN A 342 11.01 -11.84 6.77
C GLN A 342 10.80 -10.36 6.46
N LYS A 343 11.28 -9.93 5.29
CA LYS A 343 11.35 -8.51 4.94
C LYS A 343 9.98 -7.92 4.54
N HIS A 344 9.14 -8.71 3.89
CA HIS A 344 7.86 -8.27 3.33
C HIS A 344 6.77 -9.29 3.66
N LEU A 345 5.51 -8.90 3.48
CA LEU A 345 4.38 -9.82 3.40
C LEU A 345 4.24 -10.24 1.94
N GLU A 346 4.52 -11.51 1.64
CA GLU A 346 4.48 -12.09 0.28
C GLU A 346 3.14 -12.80 0.04
N TYR A 347 2.12 -12.04 -0.37
CA TYR A 347 0.80 -12.56 -0.69
C TYR A 347 -0.02 -11.58 -1.54
N GLU A 348 -0.80 -12.09 -2.50
CA GLU A 348 -1.70 -11.30 -3.34
C GLU A 348 -3.02 -11.02 -2.63
N PHE A 349 -3.08 -9.95 -1.82
CA PHE A 349 -4.29 -9.63 -1.05
C PHE A 349 -5.49 -9.23 -1.92
N PHE A 350 -5.26 -8.56 -3.05
CA PHE A 350 -6.29 -7.85 -3.83
C PHE A 350 -6.33 -8.25 -5.32
N PRO A 351 -6.46 -9.54 -5.66
CA PRO A 351 -6.36 -10.01 -7.05
C PRO A 351 -7.41 -9.41 -7.99
N ASP A 352 -8.58 -8.99 -7.47
CA ASP A 352 -9.66 -8.38 -8.25
C ASP A 352 -9.46 -6.88 -8.51
N GLN A 353 -8.50 -6.25 -7.84
CA GLN A 353 -8.26 -4.80 -7.87
C GLN A 353 -6.86 -4.45 -8.38
N LYS A 354 -5.87 -5.28 -8.03
CA LYS A 354 -4.44 -5.11 -8.30
C LYS A 354 -3.83 -6.47 -8.68
N PRO A 355 -4.24 -7.08 -9.80
CA PRO A 355 -3.78 -8.41 -10.19
C PRO A 355 -2.25 -8.45 -10.32
N GLY A 356 -1.63 -9.46 -9.72
CA GLY A 356 -0.18 -9.67 -9.68
C GLY A 356 0.56 -8.91 -8.58
N LEU A 357 -0.12 -8.05 -7.79
CA LEU A 357 0.52 -7.33 -6.70
C LEU A 357 0.58 -8.20 -5.42
N SER A 358 1.74 -8.77 -5.14
CA SER A 358 1.91 -9.80 -4.11
C SER A 358 2.96 -9.52 -3.03
N GLU A 359 3.53 -8.31 -2.96
CA GLU A 359 4.61 -8.02 -2.01
C GLU A 359 4.41 -6.66 -1.36
N PHE A 360 4.30 -6.66 -0.03
CA PHE A 360 3.96 -5.48 0.77
C PHE A 360 4.94 -5.29 1.93
N LYS A 361 5.50 -4.07 2.07
CA LYS A 361 6.27 -3.68 3.27
C LYS A 361 5.38 -3.53 4.50
N SER A 362 4.19 -2.97 4.30
CA SER A 362 3.21 -2.80 5.35
C SER A 362 1.78 -2.76 4.79
N ILE A 363 0.83 -3.12 5.64
CA ILE A 363 -0.62 -3.06 5.37
C ILE A 363 -1.33 -2.36 6.52
N MET A 364 -2.59 -1.97 6.31
CA MET A 364 -3.46 -1.48 7.37
C MET A 364 -4.62 -2.44 7.60
N LEU A 365 -4.92 -2.78 8.85
CA LEU A 365 -6.18 -3.38 9.28
C LEU A 365 -7.07 -2.23 9.76
N ARG A 366 -7.84 -1.63 8.85
CA ARG A 366 -8.62 -0.40 9.08
C ARG A 366 -10.02 -0.70 9.61
N ASN A 367 -10.45 0.07 10.60
CA ASN A 367 -11.78 -0.02 11.21
C ASN A 367 -12.86 0.82 10.49
N SER A 368 -12.66 1.19 9.22
CA SER A 368 -13.61 2.03 8.46
C SER A 368 -13.82 3.47 8.95
N GLY A 369 -13.02 3.96 9.90
CA GLY A 369 -13.01 5.39 10.25
C GLY A 369 -14.33 5.90 10.84
N ASN A 370 -14.84 7.03 10.36
CA ASN A 370 -16.14 7.59 10.70
C ASN A 370 -17.30 6.63 10.38
N ASP A 371 -17.12 5.72 9.42
CA ASP A 371 -18.10 4.71 8.98
C ASP A 371 -18.09 3.44 9.86
N PHE A 372 -17.32 3.41 10.97
CA PHE A 372 -17.16 2.25 11.87
C PHE A 372 -18.49 1.66 12.36
N ASP A 373 -19.47 2.51 12.69
CA ASP A 373 -20.76 2.08 13.22
C ASP A 373 -21.87 1.96 12.15
N TYR A 374 -21.54 2.19 10.87
CA TYR A 374 -22.52 2.41 9.81
C TYR A 374 -22.38 1.37 8.68
N LEU A 375 -21.96 1.77 7.47
CA LEU A 375 -21.87 0.85 6.33
C LEU A 375 -20.58 0.03 6.30
N TYR A 376 -19.54 0.48 7.00
CA TYR A 376 -18.24 -0.17 7.06
C TYR A 376 -17.48 -0.29 5.72
N MET A 377 -17.92 0.45 4.69
CA MET A 377 -17.41 0.34 3.32
C MET A 377 -17.54 1.63 2.48
N ARG A 378 -17.93 2.78 3.06
CA ARG A 378 -18.03 4.05 2.29
C ARG A 378 -16.69 4.45 1.66
N ASP A 379 -15.62 4.42 2.43
CA ASP A 379 -14.27 4.76 1.97
C ASP A 379 -13.83 3.94 0.73
N PRO A 380 -13.84 2.59 0.74
CA PRO A 380 -13.47 1.83 -0.45
C PRO A 380 -14.45 1.97 -1.62
N ILE A 381 -15.75 2.20 -1.39
CA ILE A 381 -16.71 2.44 -2.49
C ILE A 381 -16.30 3.70 -3.25
N VAL A 382 -16.10 4.81 -2.54
CA VAL A 382 -15.75 6.10 -3.17
C VAL A 382 -14.45 6.00 -3.97
N GLN A 383 -13.40 5.45 -3.35
CA GLN A 383 -12.10 5.31 -4.01
C GLN A 383 -12.17 4.38 -5.23
N ARG A 384 -12.75 3.18 -5.06
CA ARG A 384 -12.81 2.15 -6.11
C ARG A 384 -13.70 2.58 -7.26
N THR A 385 -14.83 3.28 -7.02
CA THR A 385 -15.68 3.79 -8.10
C THR A 385 -14.91 4.73 -9.02
N MET A 386 -14.07 5.62 -8.51
CA MET A 386 -13.27 6.49 -9.38
C MET A 386 -12.12 5.72 -10.04
N ALA A 387 -11.30 5.06 -9.23
CA ALA A 387 -10.04 4.45 -9.70
C ALA A 387 -10.20 3.20 -10.57
N SER A 388 -11.39 2.56 -10.58
CA SER A 388 -11.67 1.46 -11.52
C SER A 388 -11.95 1.96 -12.94
N HIS A 389 -12.19 3.27 -13.10
CA HIS A 389 -12.53 3.86 -14.38
C HIS A 389 -11.50 4.89 -14.82
N ARG A 390 -10.88 5.63 -13.89
CA ARG A 390 -9.93 6.71 -14.16
C ARG A 390 -8.55 6.44 -13.55
N ASP A 391 -7.55 7.14 -14.10
CA ASP A 391 -6.20 7.15 -13.53
C ASP A 391 -6.21 7.98 -12.24
N LEU A 392 -6.23 7.29 -11.11
CA LEU A 392 -6.14 7.86 -9.77
C LEU A 392 -5.52 6.83 -8.84
N ASP A 393 -4.41 7.17 -8.17
CA ASP A 393 -3.86 6.27 -7.15
C ASP A 393 -4.83 6.14 -5.97
N TRP A 394 -4.88 4.96 -5.37
CA TRP A 394 -5.89 4.63 -4.36
C TRP A 394 -5.43 3.47 -3.47
N GLN A 395 -6.21 3.17 -2.42
CA GLN A 395 -5.92 2.07 -1.51
C GLN A 395 -6.87 0.89 -1.78
N ALA A 396 -6.36 -0.27 -2.24
CA ALA A 396 -7.18 -1.47 -2.38
C ALA A 396 -7.78 -1.95 -1.05
N TRP A 397 -8.86 -2.75 -1.11
CA TRP A 397 -9.68 -3.12 0.05
C TRP A 397 -10.07 -4.59 0.09
N LYS A 398 -10.01 -5.20 1.29
CA LYS A 398 -10.54 -6.54 1.58
C LYS A 398 -11.00 -6.67 3.04
N PRO A 399 -12.27 -7.00 3.31
CA PRO A 399 -12.76 -7.21 4.66
C PRO A 399 -12.29 -8.55 5.21
N VAL A 400 -11.89 -8.59 6.48
CA VAL A 400 -11.41 -9.79 7.18
C VAL A 400 -11.97 -9.88 8.59
N VAL A 401 -12.24 -11.09 9.05
CA VAL A 401 -12.51 -11.40 10.46
C VAL A 401 -11.20 -11.29 11.24
N ILE A 402 -11.25 -10.71 12.44
CA ILE A 402 -10.10 -10.55 13.32
C ILE A 402 -10.25 -11.42 14.56
N TYR A 403 -9.19 -12.18 14.85
CA TYR A 403 -8.94 -12.80 16.14
C TYR A 403 -7.70 -12.19 16.77
N ILE A 404 -7.73 -11.89 18.07
CA ILE A 404 -6.56 -11.49 18.84
C ILE A 404 -6.42 -12.42 20.04
N ASN A 405 -5.30 -13.13 20.13
CA ASN A 405 -5.04 -14.17 21.15
C ASN A 405 -6.21 -15.16 21.29
N GLY A 406 -6.75 -15.64 20.17
CA GLY A 406 -7.86 -16.59 20.14
C GLY A 406 -9.25 -15.98 20.41
N GLU A 407 -9.36 -14.67 20.67
CA GLU A 407 -10.65 -14.00 20.87
C GLU A 407 -11.15 -13.30 19.60
N TYR A 408 -12.39 -13.57 19.22
CA TYR A 408 -13.07 -12.87 18.11
C TYR A 408 -13.23 -11.37 18.40
N LYS A 409 -12.85 -10.53 17.43
CA LYS A 409 -12.94 -9.06 17.51
C LYS A 409 -13.77 -8.43 16.39
N GLY A 410 -14.55 -9.20 15.62
CA GLY A 410 -15.32 -8.64 14.50
C GLY A 410 -14.49 -8.45 13.24
N ILE A 411 -14.87 -7.48 12.41
CA ILE A 411 -14.26 -7.22 11.11
C ILE A 411 -13.27 -6.05 11.19
N LEU A 412 -12.17 -6.13 10.45
CA LEU A 412 -11.38 -4.99 9.98
C LEU A 412 -11.16 -5.13 8.46
N ASN A 413 -10.71 -4.07 7.81
CA ASN A 413 -10.41 -4.06 6.39
C ASN A 413 -8.90 -4.09 6.17
N ILE A 414 -8.36 -5.11 5.50
CA ILE A 414 -7.02 -5.02 4.91
C ILE A 414 -7.04 -3.93 3.86
N ARG A 415 -6.15 -2.94 3.99
CA ARG A 415 -5.90 -1.89 3.00
C ARG A 415 -4.43 -1.80 2.67
N GLU A 416 -4.14 -1.42 1.44
CA GLU A 416 -2.87 -0.76 1.13
C GLU A 416 -2.71 0.49 2.01
N ARG A 417 -1.48 0.86 2.33
CA ARG A 417 -1.22 2.12 3.04
C ARG A 417 -1.47 3.32 2.11
N SER A 418 -1.71 4.48 2.68
CA SER A 418 -1.68 5.79 2.00
C SER A 418 -0.40 6.53 2.38
N ASN A 419 0.74 5.93 2.06
CA ASN A 419 2.07 6.49 2.29
C ASN A 419 3.04 5.99 1.21
N GLU A 420 4.34 6.19 1.38
CA GLU A 420 5.41 5.77 0.47
C GLU A 420 5.38 4.27 0.12
N ASP A 421 4.86 3.41 1.00
CA ASP A 421 4.74 1.97 0.71
C ASP A 421 3.70 1.67 -0.38
N ASN A 422 2.71 2.55 -0.58
CA ASN A 422 1.76 2.44 -1.69
C ASN A 422 2.47 2.57 -3.03
N ILE A 423 3.30 3.61 -3.14
CA ILE A 423 4.05 3.93 -4.35
C ILE A 423 5.07 2.83 -4.62
N TRP A 424 5.79 2.40 -3.58
CA TRP A 424 6.69 1.27 -3.67
C TRP A 424 5.99 0.01 -4.22
N SER A 425 4.78 -0.29 -3.75
CA SER A 425 4.06 -1.49 -4.18
C SER A 425 3.56 -1.37 -5.63
N ASN A 426 2.98 -0.22 -6.00
CA ASN A 426 2.28 -0.03 -7.28
C ASN A 426 3.19 0.45 -8.43
N TYR A 427 4.35 1.04 -8.15
CA TYR A 427 5.23 1.66 -9.14
C TYR A 427 6.62 1.02 -9.17
N GLN A 428 6.68 -0.29 -9.41
CA GLN A 428 7.94 -1.01 -9.63
C GLN A 428 8.98 -0.79 -8.53
N LYS A 429 8.54 -0.73 -7.26
CA LYS A 429 9.42 -0.55 -6.10
C LYS A 429 10.12 0.81 -6.07
N LEU A 430 9.52 1.84 -6.67
CA LEU A 430 9.99 3.22 -6.63
C LEU A 430 10.06 3.72 -5.17
N GLU A 431 11.24 4.19 -4.76
CA GLU A 431 11.48 4.79 -3.43
C GLU A 431 11.90 6.26 -3.51
N ASP A 432 12.45 6.69 -4.65
CA ASP A 432 12.95 8.06 -4.85
C ASP A 432 11.81 9.01 -5.21
N ILE A 433 11.07 9.43 -4.19
CA ILE A 433 9.87 10.25 -4.29
C ILE A 433 9.89 11.40 -3.29
N ASP A 434 9.16 12.47 -3.59
CA ASP A 434 8.67 13.39 -2.58
C ASP A 434 7.21 13.07 -2.29
N MET A 435 6.80 13.08 -1.02
CA MET A 435 5.41 12.84 -0.62
C MET A 435 4.99 13.76 0.52
N VAL A 436 3.85 14.41 0.35
CA VAL A 436 3.31 15.40 1.29
C VAL A 436 1.86 15.05 1.64
N GLU A 437 1.55 15.12 2.94
CA GLU A 437 0.22 14.91 3.49
C GLU A 437 -0.36 16.23 4.02
N ASN A 438 -1.63 16.50 3.72
CA ASN A 438 -2.42 17.63 4.22
C ASN A 438 -1.68 18.97 4.17
N TRP A 439 -0.91 19.20 3.10
CA TRP A 439 -0.16 20.44 2.82
C TRP A 439 0.95 20.82 3.79
N LYS A 440 1.25 19.99 4.81
CA LYS A 440 2.09 20.42 5.94
C LYS A 440 2.99 19.34 6.52
N GLU A 441 2.77 18.07 6.16
CA GLU A 441 3.56 16.96 6.67
C GLU A 441 4.36 16.31 5.53
N LEU A 442 5.69 16.35 5.65
CA LEU A 442 6.58 15.62 4.75
C LEU A 442 6.60 14.15 5.16
N LYS A 443 6.19 13.26 4.24
CA LYS A 443 6.18 11.81 4.45
C LYS A 443 7.44 11.15 3.90
N ALA A 444 7.93 11.64 2.76
CA ALA A 444 9.15 11.17 2.10
C ALA A 444 9.77 12.29 1.26
N GLY A 445 11.08 12.20 1.01
CA GLY A 445 11.81 13.14 0.16
C GLY A 445 12.11 14.47 0.85
N ASP A 446 11.94 15.58 0.13
CA ASP A 446 12.14 16.94 0.64
C ASP A 446 11.04 17.91 0.18
N TRP A 447 11.18 19.18 0.54
CA TRP A 447 10.17 20.21 0.31
C TRP A 447 10.36 20.99 -1.00
N ASP A 448 11.46 20.83 -1.74
CA ASP A 448 11.86 21.78 -2.78
C ASP A 448 10.82 21.84 -3.91
N ASN A 449 10.41 20.67 -4.39
CA ASN A 449 9.44 20.55 -5.48
C ASN A 449 8.00 20.90 -5.05
N TYR A 450 7.69 20.71 -3.77
CA TYR A 450 6.41 21.12 -3.20
C TYR A 450 6.36 22.64 -3.09
N ASN A 451 7.43 23.25 -2.58
CA ASN A 451 7.59 24.69 -2.48
C ASN A 451 7.53 25.37 -3.84
N GLN A 452 8.08 24.75 -4.89
CA GLN A 452 7.95 25.22 -6.27
C GLN A 452 6.49 25.28 -6.72
N LEU A 453 5.73 24.18 -6.59
CA LEU A 453 4.30 24.15 -6.94
C LEU A 453 3.52 25.19 -6.12
N MET A 454 3.78 25.28 -4.82
CA MET A 454 3.05 26.19 -3.95
C MET A 454 3.38 27.65 -4.25
N ALA A 455 4.63 27.98 -4.56
CA ALA A 455 5.02 29.31 -5.03
C ALA A 455 4.35 29.67 -6.36
N PHE A 456 4.35 28.74 -7.32
CA PHE A 456 3.66 28.89 -8.60
C PHE A 456 2.15 29.13 -8.43
N SER A 457 1.51 28.45 -7.46
CA SER A 457 0.07 28.63 -7.17
C SER A 457 -0.31 29.99 -6.56
N LYS A 458 0.65 30.82 -6.13
CA LYS A 458 0.36 32.11 -5.47
C LYS A 458 -0.03 33.20 -6.47
N SER A 459 0.56 33.19 -7.67
CA SER A 459 0.20 34.09 -8.77
C SER A 459 -1.04 33.62 -9.52
N GLU A 460 -1.71 34.56 -10.19
CA GLU A 460 -2.86 34.29 -11.06
C GLU A 460 -2.43 34.27 -12.53
N GLY A 461 -3.30 33.78 -13.42
CA GLY A 461 -3.11 33.86 -14.87
C GLY A 461 -2.23 32.77 -15.50
N HIS A 462 -1.83 31.77 -14.72
CA HIS A 462 -1.17 30.57 -15.25
C HIS A 462 -2.15 29.70 -16.03
N THR A 463 -1.65 29.12 -17.12
CA THR A 463 -2.43 28.22 -17.97
C THR A 463 -2.42 26.80 -17.43
N MET A 464 -3.42 26.00 -17.80
CA MET A 464 -3.41 24.56 -17.49
C MET A 464 -2.13 23.88 -18.00
N ALA A 465 -1.64 24.23 -19.19
CA ALA A 465 -0.43 23.64 -19.76
C ALA A 465 0.84 23.91 -18.94
N GLU A 466 0.93 25.07 -18.28
CA GLU A 466 2.04 25.39 -17.37
C GLU A 466 1.90 24.62 -16.05
N TYR A 467 0.70 24.53 -15.49
CA TYR A 467 0.44 23.66 -14.33
C TYR A 467 0.76 22.20 -14.63
N ASP A 468 0.43 21.71 -15.84
CA ASP A 468 0.62 20.32 -16.24
C ASP A 468 2.09 19.90 -16.37
N GLN A 469 3.04 20.85 -16.25
CA GLN A 469 4.47 20.58 -16.08
C GLN A 469 4.84 20.22 -14.63
N LEU A 470 4.02 20.61 -13.65
CA LEU A 470 4.30 20.47 -12.22
C LEU A 470 3.37 19.45 -11.54
N ILE A 471 2.12 19.34 -11.99
CA ILE A 471 1.06 18.53 -11.40
C ILE A 471 0.27 17.87 -12.53
N ASP A 472 -0.14 16.62 -12.35
CA ASP A 472 -1.06 15.98 -13.29
C ASP A 472 -2.45 16.61 -13.16
N CYS A 473 -2.77 17.56 -14.05
CA CYS A 473 -4.01 18.33 -13.96
C CYS A 473 -5.25 17.44 -14.20
N SER A 474 -5.10 16.39 -15.00
CA SER A 474 -6.16 15.44 -15.29
C SER A 474 -6.52 14.60 -14.06
N GLU A 475 -5.51 14.00 -13.41
CA GLU A 475 -5.71 13.23 -12.17
C GLU A 475 -6.21 14.14 -11.04
N TYR A 476 -5.70 15.38 -10.95
CA TYR A 476 -6.19 16.35 -9.97
C TYR A 476 -7.68 16.67 -10.15
N ALA A 477 -8.14 16.84 -11.40
CA ALA A 477 -9.55 17.03 -11.69
C ALA A 477 -10.37 15.79 -11.27
N ASP A 478 -9.86 14.58 -11.48
CA ASP A 478 -10.53 13.33 -11.10
C ASP A 478 -10.67 13.21 -9.58
N LEU A 479 -9.60 13.50 -8.82
CA LEU A 479 -9.63 13.54 -7.36
C LEU A 479 -10.65 14.56 -6.83
N MET A 480 -10.67 15.77 -7.40
CA MET A 480 -11.60 16.83 -6.99
C MET A 480 -13.03 16.46 -7.34
N LEU A 481 -13.29 15.91 -8.54
CA LEU A 481 -14.62 15.45 -8.94
C LEU A 481 -15.14 14.33 -8.06
N MET A 482 -14.31 13.35 -7.72
CA MET A 482 -14.67 12.27 -6.78
C MET A 482 -15.16 12.86 -5.46
N ASN A 483 -14.33 13.70 -4.83
CA ASN A 483 -14.63 14.26 -3.53
C ASN A 483 -15.86 15.19 -3.53
N LEU A 484 -15.98 16.06 -4.53
CA LEU A 484 -17.13 16.97 -4.66
C LEU A 484 -18.41 16.20 -5.01
N TYR A 485 -18.34 15.19 -5.87
CA TYR A 485 -19.50 14.37 -6.18
C TYR A 485 -20.01 13.63 -4.93
N PHE A 486 -19.14 13.09 -4.09
CA PHE A 486 -19.54 12.35 -2.89
C PHE A 486 -19.79 13.20 -1.62
N ASN A 487 -19.69 14.54 -1.72
CA ASN A 487 -19.74 15.47 -0.58
C ASN A 487 -18.74 15.10 0.53
N ASN A 488 -17.45 14.97 0.19
CA ASN A 488 -16.42 14.85 1.22
C ASN A 488 -16.16 16.24 1.84
N PHE A 489 -16.54 16.42 3.10
CA PHE A 489 -16.43 17.71 3.81
C PHE A 489 -15.04 17.97 4.42
N ASP A 490 -14.13 17.00 4.38
CA ASP A 490 -12.83 17.13 5.02
C ASP A 490 -11.69 17.39 4.02
N THR A 491 -12.01 17.51 2.74
CA THR A 491 -11.06 17.77 1.64
C THR A 491 -11.36 19.12 0.97
N PRO A 492 -10.37 19.85 0.42
CA PRO A 492 -8.97 19.48 0.22
C PRO A 492 -8.05 19.80 1.40
N GLY A 493 -8.49 20.49 2.46
CA GLY A 493 -7.60 20.89 3.56
C GLY A 493 -7.08 19.73 4.40
N ASN A 494 -7.85 18.65 4.53
CA ASN A 494 -7.40 17.35 5.03
C ASN A 494 -7.66 16.27 3.98
N ASN A 495 -7.40 15.02 4.35
CA ASN A 495 -7.57 13.82 3.51
C ASN A 495 -6.88 13.94 2.15
N TRP A 496 -5.70 14.57 2.19
CA TRP A 496 -4.90 14.93 1.03
C TRP A 496 -3.56 14.21 1.07
N MET A 497 -3.22 13.47 0.03
CA MET A 497 -1.94 12.77 -0.12
C MET A 497 -1.43 12.96 -1.55
N MET A 498 -0.29 13.63 -1.68
CA MET A 498 0.32 13.89 -2.98
C MET A 498 1.74 13.38 -3.02
N TRP A 499 2.17 12.89 -4.18
CA TRP A 499 3.50 12.35 -4.38
C TRP A 499 4.05 12.71 -5.76
N ARG A 500 5.37 12.67 -5.93
CA ARG A 500 6.01 12.76 -7.24
C ARG A 500 7.30 11.94 -7.27
N PRO A 501 7.68 11.37 -8.42
CA PRO A 501 9.03 10.83 -8.60
C PRO A 501 10.08 11.96 -8.61
N ARG A 502 11.28 11.69 -8.10
CA ARG A 502 12.42 12.63 -8.12
C ARG A 502 13.24 12.53 -9.41
N VAL A 503 12.54 12.64 -10.53
CA VAL A 503 13.12 12.63 -11.89
C VAL A 503 12.83 13.95 -12.60
N GLU A 504 13.64 14.27 -13.60
CA GLU A 504 13.37 15.41 -14.49
C GLU A 504 11.99 15.23 -15.17
N GLY A 505 11.17 16.28 -15.14
CA GLY A 505 9.79 16.23 -15.63
C GLY A 505 8.81 15.47 -14.72
N GLY A 506 9.21 15.06 -13.52
CA GLY A 506 8.33 14.41 -12.54
C GLY A 506 7.21 15.35 -12.06
N ARG A 507 5.97 14.87 -12.15
CA ARG A 507 4.76 15.64 -11.78
C ARG A 507 4.15 15.15 -10.48
N TRP A 508 3.53 16.07 -9.75
CA TRP A 508 2.70 15.76 -8.60
C TRP A 508 1.45 14.99 -9.02
N ARG A 509 1.22 13.88 -8.32
CA ARG A 509 0.11 12.94 -8.44
C ARG A 509 -0.54 12.72 -7.08
N PHE A 510 -1.66 12.00 -7.02
CA PHE A 510 -2.45 11.90 -5.79
C PHE A 510 -2.90 10.49 -5.44
N VAL A 511 -2.82 10.16 -4.15
CA VAL A 511 -3.44 8.94 -3.60
C VAL A 511 -4.76 9.31 -2.92
N ALA A 512 -5.88 8.81 -3.44
CA ALA A 512 -7.18 8.91 -2.80
C ALA A 512 -7.14 8.26 -1.40
N LYS A 513 -7.66 8.95 -0.38
CA LYS A 513 -7.68 8.48 1.00
C LYS A 513 -8.87 9.03 1.78
N ASP A 514 -9.24 8.29 2.83
CA ASP A 514 -10.07 8.78 3.95
C ASP A 514 -11.39 9.42 3.48
N CYS A 515 -12.14 8.62 2.72
CA CYS A 515 -13.40 8.98 2.07
C CYS A 515 -14.62 8.43 2.83
N ASP A 516 -14.47 8.02 4.09
CA ASP A 516 -15.58 7.46 4.88
C ASP A 516 -16.61 8.51 5.29
N TYR A 517 -16.23 9.78 5.47
CA TYR A 517 -17.18 10.87 5.73
C TYR A 517 -17.80 11.41 4.43
N THR A 518 -18.60 10.56 3.78
CA THR A 518 -19.27 10.83 2.50
C THR A 518 -20.67 10.20 2.45
N MET A 519 -21.38 10.37 1.34
CA MET A 519 -22.62 9.64 1.05
C MET A 519 -23.69 9.80 2.16
N GLY A 520 -23.81 11.00 2.72
CA GLY A 520 -24.82 11.35 3.72
C GLY A 520 -24.60 10.72 5.10
N LEU A 521 -23.38 10.28 5.42
CA LEU A 521 -23.03 9.84 6.77
C LEU A 521 -23.47 10.89 7.81
N TYR A 522 -23.95 10.45 8.97
CA TYR A 522 -24.56 11.29 10.03
C TYR A 522 -25.82 12.06 9.63
N GLY A 523 -26.45 11.72 8.51
CA GLY A 523 -27.66 12.38 8.03
C GLY A 523 -27.40 13.63 7.19
N ASP A 524 -26.16 13.79 6.67
CA ASP A 524 -25.81 14.95 5.86
C ASP A 524 -26.63 15.06 4.58
N ASN A 525 -27.08 16.28 4.31
CA ASN A 525 -28.05 16.54 3.25
C ASN A 525 -27.43 16.35 1.87
N VAL A 526 -28.06 15.51 1.04
CA VAL A 526 -27.66 15.31 -0.37
C VAL A 526 -27.63 16.61 -1.18
N ASN A 527 -28.49 17.57 -0.83
CA ASN A 527 -28.59 18.89 -1.47
C ASN A 527 -27.57 19.92 -0.96
N TYR A 528 -26.66 19.55 -0.05
CA TYR A 528 -25.62 20.46 0.42
C TYR A 528 -24.80 21.00 -0.76
N LYS A 529 -24.67 22.32 -0.84
CA LYS A 529 -23.98 23.02 -1.94
C LYS A 529 -22.47 22.99 -1.75
N ILE A 530 -21.88 21.84 -2.04
CA ILE A 530 -20.46 21.59 -1.80
C ILE A 530 -19.55 22.53 -2.61
N ILE A 531 -19.98 22.95 -3.81
CA ILE A 531 -19.23 23.90 -4.63
C ILE A 531 -19.23 25.28 -3.97
N ASP A 532 -20.39 25.79 -3.52
CA ASP A 532 -20.44 27.05 -2.76
C ASP A 532 -19.58 26.99 -1.49
N TRP A 533 -19.61 25.87 -0.76
CA TRP A 533 -18.77 25.64 0.42
C TRP A 533 -17.27 25.65 0.08
N LEU A 534 -16.86 25.03 -1.03
CA LEU A 534 -15.46 24.98 -1.45
C LEU A 534 -14.89 26.39 -1.70
N TYR A 535 -15.69 27.31 -2.21
CA TYR A 535 -15.25 28.68 -2.53
C TYR A 535 -15.51 29.70 -1.42
N ASN A 536 -16.19 29.31 -0.34
CA ASN A 536 -16.51 30.21 0.76
C ASN A 536 -16.22 29.53 2.11
N ALA A 537 -15.09 29.87 2.72
CA ALA A 537 -14.69 29.38 4.05
C ALA A 537 -15.73 29.67 5.15
N ASN A 538 -16.58 30.69 4.97
CA ASN A 538 -17.64 31.06 5.90
C ASN A 538 -19.03 30.56 5.48
N TYR A 539 -19.11 29.61 4.54
CA TYR A 539 -20.38 29.08 4.05
C TYR A 539 -21.19 28.39 5.14
N ASP A 540 -20.54 27.55 5.95
CA ASP A 540 -21.16 26.81 7.04
C ASP A 540 -20.18 26.67 8.22
N ASN A 541 -20.58 27.19 9.38
CA ASN A 541 -19.77 27.11 10.60
C ASN A 541 -19.66 25.69 11.15
N ASN A 542 -20.61 24.79 10.83
CA ASN A 542 -20.57 23.39 11.28
C ASN A 542 -19.51 22.57 10.52
N HIS A 543 -19.05 23.04 9.37
CA HIS A 543 -18.02 22.40 8.53
C HIS A 543 -16.80 23.32 8.32
N ASN A 544 -16.49 24.19 9.28
CA ASN A 544 -15.40 25.17 9.22
C ASN A 544 -14.24 24.81 10.16
N TRP A 545 -13.58 23.69 9.88
CA TRP A 545 -12.35 23.25 10.58
C TRP A 545 -11.09 23.38 9.71
N GLY A 546 -11.15 24.20 8.67
CA GLY A 546 -10.02 24.49 7.77
C GLY A 546 -9.95 23.66 6.49
N ALA A 547 -10.87 22.70 6.30
CA ALA A 547 -10.95 21.87 5.08
C ALA A 547 -11.14 22.74 3.81
N ASN A 548 -11.96 23.78 3.87
CA ASN A 548 -12.21 24.75 2.79
C ASN A 548 -11.50 26.10 3.00
N SER A 549 -10.39 26.15 3.74
CA SER A 549 -9.62 27.39 3.91
C SER A 549 -9.16 27.97 2.57
N SER A 550 -8.89 29.28 2.53
CA SER A 550 -8.47 29.95 1.30
C SER A 550 -7.17 29.38 0.73
N GLU A 551 -6.30 28.92 1.63
CA GLU A 551 -5.03 28.28 1.37
C GLU A 551 -5.22 26.86 0.83
N SER A 552 -6.08 26.07 1.48
CA SER A 552 -6.39 24.68 1.10
C SER A 552 -7.00 24.60 -0.29
N THR A 553 -7.85 25.55 -0.66
CA THR A 553 -8.59 25.53 -1.93
C THR A 553 -7.89 26.29 -3.06
N ARG A 554 -6.79 27.01 -2.76
CA ARG A 554 -6.12 27.90 -3.73
C ARG A 554 -5.77 27.20 -5.03
N LEU A 555 -5.18 26.00 -4.97
CA LEU A 555 -4.76 25.27 -6.17
C LEU A 555 -5.96 25.00 -7.11
N PHE A 556 -7.08 24.53 -6.56
CA PHE A 556 -8.28 24.27 -7.35
C PHE A 556 -8.83 25.55 -7.96
N ARG A 557 -8.93 26.62 -7.16
CA ARG A 557 -9.45 27.92 -7.62
C ARG A 557 -8.60 28.47 -8.76
N ARG A 558 -7.26 28.40 -8.66
CA ARG A 558 -6.34 28.86 -9.70
C ARG A 558 -6.45 28.06 -11.00
N LEU A 559 -6.58 26.75 -10.91
CA LEU A 559 -6.82 25.92 -12.09
C LEU A 559 -8.20 26.20 -12.70
N MET A 560 -9.23 26.44 -11.90
CA MET A 560 -10.56 26.81 -12.39
C MET A 560 -10.63 28.23 -13.00
N ASP A 561 -9.65 29.10 -12.75
CA ASP A 561 -9.50 30.38 -13.46
C ASP A 561 -9.02 30.17 -14.91
N ASP A 562 -8.33 29.06 -15.21
CA ASP A 562 -7.93 28.70 -16.57
C ASP A 562 -9.10 28.11 -17.36
N LYS A 563 -9.30 28.62 -18.58
CA LYS A 563 -10.43 28.24 -19.43
C LYS A 563 -10.42 26.77 -19.85
N ASP A 564 -9.25 26.17 -20.05
CA ASP A 564 -9.11 24.83 -20.59
C ASP A 564 -9.31 23.81 -19.47
N PHE A 565 -8.76 24.06 -18.28
CA PHE A 565 -9.06 23.26 -17.09
C PHE A 565 -10.53 23.40 -16.67
N HIS A 566 -11.09 24.62 -16.64
CA HIS A 566 -12.51 24.85 -16.37
C HIS A 566 -13.40 24.08 -17.35
N LYS A 567 -13.08 24.10 -18.65
CA LYS A 567 -13.79 23.28 -19.65
C LYS A 567 -13.63 21.79 -19.33
N MET A 568 -12.40 21.30 -19.18
CA MET A 568 -12.11 19.89 -18.90
C MET A 568 -12.87 19.38 -17.66
N PHE A 569 -12.84 20.13 -16.55
CA PHE A 569 -13.47 19.73 -15.29
C PHE A 569 -14.99 19.54 -15.45
N ILE A 570 -15.67 20.49 -16.11
CA ILE A 570 -17.11 20.41 -16.34
C ILE A 570 -17.46 19.27 -17.32
N ASP A 571 -16.69 19.10 -18.41
CA ASP A 571 -16.92 18.00 -19.36
C ASP A 571 -16.76 16.64 -18.68
N ARG A 572 -15.68 16.46 -17.91
CA ARG A 572 -15.44 15.25 -17.11
C ARG A 572 -16.58 14.99 -16.13
N ALA A 573 -17.05 16.01 -15.42
CA ALA A 573 -18.17 15.87 -14.50
C ALA A 573 -19.42 15.31 -15.19
N CYS A 574 -19.80 15.86 -16.35
CA CYS A 574 -20.95 15.39 -17.11
C CYS A 574 -20.75 13.97 -17.66
N ILE A 575 -19.57 13.70 -18.23
CA ILE A 575 -19.24 12.38 -18.79
C ILE A 575 -19.28 11.31 -17.69
N TYR A 576 -18.63 11.55 -16.55
CA TYR A 576 -18.60 10.60 -15.45
C TYR A 576 -19.99 10.38 -14.88
N MET A 577 -20.79 11.43 -14.70
CA MET A 577 -22.16 11.29 -14.21
C MET A 577 -23.09 10.52 -15.15
N GLY A 578 -22.86 10.56 -16.47
CA GLY A 578 -23.63 9.73 -17.42
C GLY A 578 -23.06 8.33 -17.65
N ASP A 579 -21.81 8.09 -17.24
CA ASP A 579 -21.11 6.80 -17.35
C ASP A 579 -21.18 6.02 -16.03
N PHE A 580 -20.42 6.42 -15.00
CA PHE A 580 -20.22 5.63 -13.78
C PHE A 580 -20.48 6.37 -12.44
N LEU A 581 -20.36 7.70 -12.35
CA LEU A 581 -20.73 8.51 -11.17
C LEU A 581 -22.25 8.75 -11.11
N ASN A 582 -22.97 7.65 -11.03
CA ASN A 582 -24.42 7.57 -10.89
C ASN A 582 -24.76 6.28 -10.15
N TYR A 583 -26.05 6.12 -9.80
CA TYR A 583 -26.50 4.94 -9.07
C TYR A 583 -26.10 3.63 -9.74
N ARG A 584 -26.18 3.52 -11.07
CA ARG A 584 -25.82 2.31 -11.81
C ARG A 584 -24.35 1.96 -11.62
N GLY A 585 -23.42 2.85 -11.98
CA GLY A 585 -21.98 2.56 -11.88
C GLY A 585 -21.50 2.37 -10.44
N ILE A 586 -22.00 3.18 -9.50
CA ILE A 586 -21.70 2.99 -8.07
C ILE A 586 -22.23 1.64 -7.58
N SER A 587 -23.40 1.22 -8.07
CA SER A 587 -23.98 -0.05 -7.63
C SER A 587 -23.24 -1.29 -8.10
N GLU A 588 -22.61 -1.23 -9.28
CA GLU A 588 -21.76 -2.30 -9.80
C GLU A 588 -20.54 -2.56 -8.89
N VAL A 589 -20.02 -1.50 -8.26
CA VAL A 589 -18.91 -1.60 -7.31
C VAL A 589 -19.39 -2.06 -5.93
N TRP A 590 -20.41 -1.42 -5.36
CA TRP A 590 -20.76 -1.64 -3.96
C TRP A 590 -21.52 -2.94 -3.66
N ASP A 591 -22.19 -3.55 -4.64
CA ASP A 591 -23.15 -4.63 -4.39
C ASP A 591 -22.40 -5.94 -4.13
N PRO A 592 -21.34 -6.26 -4.90
CA PRO A 592 -20.40 -7.30 -4.52
C PRO A 592 -19.79 -7.07 -3.13
N MET A 593 -19.35 -5.85 -2.82
CA MET A 593 -18.74 -5.52 -1.53
C MET A 593 -19.73 -5.74 -0.36
N TYR A 594 -20.96 -5.24 -0.50
CA TYR A 594 -22.03 -5.46 0.47
C TYR A 594 -22.31 -6.95 0.68
N LYS A 595 -22.38 -7.73 -0.40
CA LYS A 595 -22.60 -9.19 -0.34
C LYS A 595 -21.53 -9.90 0.47
N MET A 596 -20.27 -9.44 0.42
CA MET A 596 -19.17 -10.00 1.20
C MET A 596 -19.32 -9.73 2.71
N ILE A 597 -19.64 -8.50 3.11
CA ILE A 597 -19.59 -8.10 4.53
C ILE A 597 -20.88 -8.46 5.28
N ARG A 598 -22.04 -8.41 4.61
CA ARG A 598 -23.37 -8.38 5.25
C ARG A 598 -23.66 -9.52 6.24
N SER A 599 -23.15 -10.73 5.98
CA SER A 599 -23.36 -11.90 6.85
C SER A 599 -22.63 -11.75 8.18
N GLU A 600 -21.40 -11.25 8.10
CA GLU A 600 -20.49 -11.14 9.24
C GLU A 600 -20.72 -9.84 10.03
N PHE A 601 -21.18 -8.77 9.37
CA PHE A 601 -21.38 -7.46 9.98
C PHE A 601 -22.28 -7.47 11.21
N SER A 602 -23.34 -8.29 11.18
CA SER A 602 -24.28 -8.42 12.31
C SER A 602 -23.61 -8.89 13.60
N TYR A 603 -22.52 -9.65 13.52
CA TYR A 603 -21.75 -10.11 14.66
C TYR A 603 -20.73 -9.06 15.13
N HIS A 604 -20.09 -8.36 14.20
CA HIS A 604 -19.25 -7.21 14.53
C HIS A 604 -20.03 -6.15 15.32
N ARG A 605 -21.24 -5.80 14.86
CA ARG A 605 -22.10 -4.80 15.52
C ARG A 605 -22.44 -5.17 16.96
N LYS A 606 -22.66 -6.45 17.26
CA LYS A 606 -22.96 -6.91 18.63
C LYS A 606 -21.81 -6.67 19.62
N LEU A 607 -20.57 -6.55 19.14
CA LEU A 607 -19.41 -6.31 20.00
C LEU A 607 -19.27 -4.85 20.41
N TYR A 608 -19.59 -3.93 19.52
CA TYR A 608 -19.19 -2.51 19.66
C TYR A 608 -20.36 -1.55 19.83
N THR A 609 -21.58 -1.97 19.47
CA THR A 609 -22.75 -1.10 19.63
C THR A 609 -23.47 -1.37 20.95
N TYR A 610 -23.38 -0.43 21.88
CA TYR A 610 -24.20 -0.45 23.11
C TYR A 610 -25.58 0.19 22.89
N ASN A 611 -25.73 1.04 21.87
CA ASN A 611 -26.94 1.79 21.61
C ASN A 611 -27.77 1.16 20.48
N GLN A 612 -28.83 0.45 20.86
CA GLN A 612 -29.80 -0.17 19.94
C GLN A 612 -30.59 0.85 19.10
N TRP A 613 -30.45 2.15 19.39
CA TRP A 613 -31.23 3.23 18.78
C TRP A 613 -30.50 4.00 17.66
N TRP A 614 -29.20 3.76 17.41
CA TRP A 614 -28.52 4.38 16.27
C TRP A 614 -27.27 3.63 15.75
N PRO A 615 -27.15 3.41 14.44
CA PRO A 615 -28.23 3.38 13.46
C PRO A 615 -29.13 2.15 13.57
N ARG A 616 -30.40 2.39 13.26
CA ARG A 616 -31.44 1.38 13.04
C ARG A 616 -30.88 0.38 11.99
N ASN A 617 -30.95 -0.92 12.27
CA ASN A 617 -30.48 -2.06 11.47
C ASN A 617 -29.77 -1.76 10.11
N TYR A 618 -28.59 -2.32 9.86
CA TYR A 618 -27.71 -2.18 8.66
C TYR A 618 -28.41 -2.00 7.29
N ASN A 619 -29.56 -2.62 7.06
CA ASN A 619 -30.35 -2.43 5.84
C ASN A 619 -30.92 -0.99 5.67
N GLU A 620 -31.26 -0.30 6.76
CA GLU A 620 -31.72 1.10 6.72
C GLU A 620 -30.56 2.02 6.31
N GLU A 621 -29.37 1.85 6.89
CA GLU A 621 -28.17 2.58 6.47
C GLU A 621 -27.82 2.37 4.99
N LEU A 622 -27.99 1.13 4.50
CA LEU A 622 -27.82 0.81 3.09
C LEU A 622 -28.84 1.56 2.23
N ASN A 623 -30.10 1.59 2.65
CA ASN A 623 -31.17 2.29 1.94
C ASN A 623 -30.94 3.79 1.94
N ASP A 624 -30.48 4.38 3.04
CA ASP A 624 -30.19 5.81 3.15
C ASP A 624 -29.06 6.22 2.20
N ALA A 625 -27.96 5.47 2.17
CA ALA A 625 -26.88 5.70 1.21
C ALA A 625 -27.34 5.48 -0.24
N ARG A 626 -28.17 4.46 -0.52
CA ARG A 626 -28.77 4.23 -1.85
C ARG A 626 -29.64 5.39 -2.31
N ASN A 627 -30.49 5.88 -1.42
CA ASN A 627 -31.35 7.03 -1.67
C ASN A 627 -30.54 8.30 -1.90
N TRP A 628 -29.43 8.47 -1.16
CA TRP A 628 -28.51 9.58 -1.33
C TRP A 628 -27.87 9.56 -2.73
N VAL A 629 -27.28 8.43 -3.13
CA VAL A 629 -26.62 8.27 -4.43
C VAL A 629 -27.61 8.44 -5.59
N THR A 630 -28.83 7.90 -5.46
CA THR A 630 -29.88 8.03 -6.48
C THR A 630 -30.22 9.49 -6.79
N GLN A 631 -30.20 10.36 -5.78
CA GLN A 631 -30.50 11.78 -5.95
C GLN A 631 -29.29 12.59 -6.41
N ARG A 632 -28.08 12.10 -6.13
CA ARG A 632 -26.86 12.92 -6.19
C ARG A 632 -26.55 13.47 -7.57
N THR A 633 -26.67 12.65 -8.61
CA THR A 633 -26.33 13.06 -9.98
C THR A 633 -27.14 14.29 -10.43
N ASN A 634 -28.46 14.29 -10.24
CA ASN A 634 -29.31 15.43 -10.61
C ASN A 634 -29.00 16.69 -9.80
N ILE A 635 -28.68 16.51 -8.52
CA ILE A 635 -28.30 17.62 -7.64
C ILE A 635 -26.96 18.22 -8.09
N PHE A 636 -25.98 17.38 -8.44
CA PHE A 636 -24.66 17.88 -8.84
C PHE A 636 -24.72 18.60 -10.20
N TYR A 637 -25.49 18.11 -11.19
CA TYR A 637 -25.79 18.89 -12.41
C TYR A 637 -26.38 20.27 -12.10
N LYS A 638 -27.35 20.33 -11.17
CA LYS A 638 -27.95 21.59 -10.73
C LYS A 638 -26.92 22.53 -10.09
N GLN A 639 -26.02 22.00 -9.26
CA GLN A 639 -24.96 22.81 -8.65
C GLN A 639 -23.97 23.35 -9.69
N LEU A 640 -23.52 22.52 -10.65
CA LEU A 640 -22.66 22.97 -11.75
C LEU A 640 -23.34 24.08 -12.55
N ARG A 641 -24.61 23.90 -12.92
CA ARG A 641 -25.42 24.92 -13.59
C ARG A 641 -25.50 26.21 -12.80
N ASP A 642 -25.92 26.12 -11.54
CA ASP A 642 -26.24 27.29 -10.73
C ASP A 642 -24.99 28.08 -10.38
N TYR A 643 -23.87 27.40 -10.12
CA TYR A 643 -22.59 28.03 -9.77
C TYR A 643 -21.89 28.60 -11.01
N TYR A 644 -21.65 27.79 -12.05
CA TYR A 644 -20.89 28.18 -13.24
C TYR A 644 -21.75 28.81 -14.36
N LYS A 645 -23.05 29.02 -14.13
CA LYS A 645 -23.99 29.69 -15.06
C LYS A 645 -24.10 29.02 -16.43
N LEU A 646 -24.09 27.70 -16.46
CA LEU A 646 -23.99 26.88 -17.68
C LEU A 646 -25.29 26.71 -18.48
N GLY A 647 -26.42 27.26 -17.99
CA GLY A 647 -27.75 26.97 -18.54
C GLY A 647 -28.24 25.55 -18.22
N THR A 648 -29.38 25.15 -18.80
CA THR A 648 -29.95 23.82 -18.53
C THR A 648 -29.22 22.75 -19.34
N ALA A 649 -28.73 21.71 -18.69
CA ALA A 649 -28.16 20.55 -19.38
C ALA A 649 -29.26 19.79 -20.12
N ALA A 650 -29.00 19.44 -21.38
CA ALA A 650 -29.91 18.62 -22.18
C ALA A 650 -29.67 17.14 -21.91
N LYS A 651 -30.72 16.32 -21.94
CA LYS A 651 -30.55 14.86 -21.86
C LYS A 651 -29.78 14.38 -23.09
N MET A 652 -28.74 13.58 -22.88
CA MET A 652 -27.94 13.04 -23.97
C MET A 652 -27.68 11.55 -23.75
N THR A 653 -27.89 10.75 -24.80
CA THR A 653 -27.53 9.33 -24.79
C THR A 653 -26.62 9.00 -25.96
N VAL A 654 -25.66 8.10 -25.72
CA VAL A 654 -24.79 7.53 -26.74
C VAL A 654 -24.88 6.01 -26.67
N ASN A 655 -25.20 5.35 -27.78
CA ASN A 655 -25.26 3.89 -27.94
C ASN A 655 -26.28 3.14 -27.06
N THR A 656 -27.16 3.82 -26.35
CA THR A 656 -28.13 3.19 -25.43
C THR A 656 -29.20 2.36 -26.16
N SER A 657 -29.37 2.52 -27.47
CA SER A 657 -30.29 1.70 -28.26
C SER A 657 -29.63 0.50 -28.94
N LEU A 658 -28.31 0.33 -28.77
CA LEU A 658 -27.60 -0.83 -29.30
C LEU A 658 -27.84 -2.04 -28.41
N ALA A 659 -27.85 -3.23 -29.01
CA ALA A 659 -28.05 -4.48 -28.26
C ALA A 659 -26.83 -4.86 -27.39
N HIS A 660 -25.63 -4.59 -27.89
CA HIS A 660 -24.35 -4.95 -27.26
C HIS A 660 -23.35 -3.77 -27.28
N PRO A 661 -23.69 -2.61 -26.67
CA PRO A 661 -22.79 -1.47 -26.64
C PRO A 661 -21.46 -1.76 -25.90
N GLU A 662 -21.44 -2.73 -24.99
CA GLU A 662 -20.27 -3.18 -24.24
C GLU A 662 -19.17 -3.78 -25.11
N GLU A 663 -19.51 -4.28 -26.30
CA GLU A 663 -18.54 -4.78 -27.28
C GLU A 663 -17.83 -3.64 -28.03
N LEU A 664 -18.35 -2.41 -27.94
CA LEU A 664 -17.73 -1.23 -28.54
C LEU A 664 -16.67 -0.65 -27.61
N THR A 665 -15.55 -0.24 -28.19
CA THR A 665 -14.68 0.72 -27.52
C THR A 665 -15.11 2.13 -27.92
N THR A 666 -15.90 2.78 -27.08
CA THR A 666 -16.39 4.14 -27.29
C THR A 666 -15.65 5.12 -26.39
N THR A 667 -15.25 6.27 -26.93
CA THR A 667 -14.72 7.41 -26.17
C THR A 667 -15.61 8.63 -26.35
N PHE A 668 -15.72 9.42 -25.29
CA PHE A 668 -16.37 10.73 -25.24
C PHE A 668 -15.33 11.74 -24.81
N ASN A 669 -14.97 12.70 -25.67
CA ASN A 669 -13.92 13.69 -25.45
C ASN A 669 -12.58 13.03 -25.05
N GLY A 670 -12.26 11.90 -25.68
CA GLY A 670 -11.07 11.09 -25.38
C GLY A 670 -11.19 10.22 -24.12
N ILE A 671 -12.27 10.34 -23.35
CA ILE A 671 -12.54 9.52 -22.17
C ILE A 671 -13.26 8.25 -22.59
N ARG A 672 -12.61 7.10 -22.42
CA ARG A 672 -13.24 5.78 -22.65
C ARG A 672 -14.47 5.59 -21.75
N LEU A 673 -15.62 5.25 -22.32
CA LEU A 673 -16.83 4.91 -21.59
C LEU A 673 -16.74 3.49 -21.03
N SER A 674 -17.26 3.27 -19.83
CA SER A 674 -17.09 2.02 -19.07
C SER A 674 -17.77 0.83 -19.75
N HIS A 675 -18.96 1.07 -20.31
CA HIS A 675 -19.78 0.05 -21.00
C HIS A 675 -20.02 0.37 -22.48
N GLY A 676 -19.20 1.24 -23.07
CA GLY A 676 -19.33 1.64 -24.48
C GLY A 676 -20.56 2.51 -24.81
N TYR A 677 -21.37 2.87 -23.80
CA TYR A 677 -22.52 3.76 -23.90
C TYR A 677 -22.46 4.88 -22.85
N PHE A 678 -23.24 5.94 -23.08
CA PHE A 678 -23.42 7.07 -22.17
C PHE A 678 -24.92 7.34 -21.98
N ASP A 679 -25.37 7.56 -20.75
CA ASP A 679 -26.74 7.95 -20.44
C ASP A 679 -26.73 9.03 -19.35
N GLY A 680 -26.76 10.29 -19.78
CA GLY A 680 -26.59 11.42 -18.88
C GLY A 680 -27.16 12.72 -19.42
N GLN A 681 -26.55 13.83 -19.00
CA GLN A 681 -26.90 15.16 -19.46
C GLN A 681 -25.64 15.91 -19.86
N PHE A 682 -25.75 16.83 -20.81
CA PHE A 682 -24.62 17.64 -21.27
C PHE A 682 -25.07 19.08 -21.50
N PHE A 683 -24.23 20.04 -21.12
CA PHE A 683 -24.53 21.46 -21.31
C PHE A 683 -24.28 21.88 -22.76
N ALA A 684 -25.12 22.79 -23.26
CA ALA A 684 -24.99 23.33 -24.61
C ALA A 684 -23.73 24.20 -24.78
N ASP A 685 -23.35 24.44 -26.04
CA ASP A 685 -22.19 25.22 -26.48
C ASP A 685 -20.84 24.61 -26.07
N ARG A 686 -20.84 23.36 -25.63
CA ARG A 686 -19.65 22.59 -25.28
C ARG A 686 -19.27 21.65 -26.42
N GLU A 687 -17.98 21.54 -26.66
CA GLU A 687 -17.46 20.65 -27.70
C GLU A 687 -17.57 19.19 -27.26
N VAL A 688 -18.14 18.38 -28.13
CA VAL A 688 -18.29 16.93 -27.99
C VAL A 688 -17.56 16.26 -29.13
N THR A 689 -16.74 15.26 -28.80
CA THR A 689 -16.12 14.35 -29.74
C THR A 689 -16.43 12.92 -29.30
N LEU A 690 -17.14 12.19 -30.14
CA LEU A 690 -17.40 10.77 -29.98
C LEU A 690 -16.53 9.99 -30.95
N GLU A 691 -15.93 8.91 -30.48
CA GLU A 691 -15.19 7.97 -31.34
C GLU A 691 -15.48 6.55 -30.89
N ALA A 692 -15.84 5.68 -31.82
CA ALA A 692 -16.14 4.28 -31.52
C ALA A 692 -15.33 3.34 -32.42
N LYS A 693 -14.87 2.24 -31.82
CA LYS A 693 -14.30 1.10 -32.52
C LYS A 693 -15.21 -0.11 -32.34
N ALA A 694 -15.55 -0.74 -33.47
CA ALA A 694 -16.37 -1.95 -33.51
C ALA A 694 -15.60 -3.19 -33.02
N PRO A 695 -16.32 -4.24 -32.56
CA PRO A 695 -15.74 -5.56 -32.35
C PRO A 695 -15.24 -6.18 -33.66
N GLU A 696 -14.50 -7.28 -33.56
CA GLU A 696 -13.96 -8.01 -34.71
C GLU A 696 -15.07 -8.38 -35.73
N GLY A 697 -14.76 -8.25 -37.02
CA GLY A 697 -15.71 -8.55 -38.11
C GLY A 697 -16.70 -7.42 -38.42
N LYS A 698 -16.70 -6.32 -37.65
CA LYS A 698 -17.55 -5.15 -37.90
C LYS A 698 -16.73 -3.86 -38.03
N THR A 699 -17.37 -2.83 -38.57
CA THR A 699 -16.83 -1.46 -38.66
C THR A 699 -17.89 -0.47 -38.18
N ILE A 700 -17.43 0.72 -37.74
CA ILE A 700 -18.33 1.85 -37.49
C ILE A 700 -18.39 2.68 -38.75
N SER A 701 -19.49 2.56 -39.49
CA SER A 701 -19.70 3.30 -40.75
C SER A 701 -20.21 4.72 -40.51
N GLY A 702 -20.76 5.00 -39.34
CA GLY A 702 -21.25 6.33 -38.99
C GLY A 702 -21.98 6.38 -37.66
N TRP A 703 -22.73 7.46 -37.47
CA TRP A 703 -23.54 7.75 -36.30
C TRP A 703 -24.93 8.20 -36.72
N LYS A 704 -25.97 7.58 -36.17
CA LYS A 704 -27.34 8.08 -36.25
C LYS A 704 -27.57 9.05 -35.10
N VAL A 705 -27.98 10.27 -35.42
CA VAL A 705 -28.21 11.37 -34.46
C VAL A 705 -29.66 11.79 -34.52
N GLU A 706 -30.34 11.80 -33.38
CA GLU A 706 -31.71 12.27 -33.19
C GLU A 706 -31.71 13.41 -32.17
N THR A 707 -32.18 14.59 -32.56
CA THR A 707 -32.20 15.79 -31.71
C THR A 707 -33.64 16.28 -31.56
N ILE A 708 -34.07 16.51 -30.32
CA ILE A 708 -35.39 17.07 -30.00
C ILE A 708 -35.18 18.48 -29.47
N SER A 709 -35.67 19.48 -30.19
CA SER A 709 -35.64 20.89 -29.79
C SER A 709 -37.05 21.49 -29.84
N SER A 710 -37.17 22.81 -29.62
CA SER A 710 -38.44 23.52 -29.78
C SER A 710 -38.99 23.48 -31.21
N SER A 711 -38.15 23.20 -32.22
CA SER A 711 -38.58 23.09 -33.62
C SER A 711 -39.05 21.68 -34.02
N GLY A 712 -38.98 20.69 -33.12
CA GLY A 712 -39.39 19.31 -33.37
C GLY A 712 -38.23 18.32 -33.34
N LEU A 713 -38.45 17.12 -33.88
CA LEU A 713 -37.46 16.05 -34.02
C LEU A 713 -36.68 16.22 -35.33
N GLU A 714 -35.34 16.23 -35.22
CA GLU A 714 -34.42 16.15 -36.35
C GLU A 714 -33.64 14.84 -36.28
N THR A 715 -33.58 14.10 -37.39
CA THR A 715 -32.76 12.89 -37.54
C THR A 715 -31.76 13.08 -38.66
N ARG A 716 -30.49 12.76 -38.39
CA ARG A 716 -29.42 12.77 -39.39
C ARG A 716 -28.42 11.63 -39.19
N THR A 717 -27.65 11.35 -40.24
CA THR A 717 -26.53 10.41 -40.19
C THR A 717 -25.23 11.16 -40.42
N VAL A 718 -24.19 10.82 -39.67
CA VAL A 718 -22.83 11.32 -39.82
C VAL A 718 -21.94 10.15 -40.21
N GLU A 719 -21.11 10.29 -41.23
CA GLU A 719 -20.22 9.22 -41.69
C GLU A 719 -18.95 9.12 -40.85
N GLY A 720 -18.42 7.89 -40.75
CA GLY A 720 -17.13 7.58 -40.13
C GLY A 720 -17.20 7.27 -38.63
N PRO A 721 -16.10 6.74 -38.06
CA PRO A 721 -16.04 6.27 -36.68
C PRO A 721 -15.96 7.41 -35.65
N ARG A 722 -15.70 8.65 -36.09
CA ARG A 722 -15.51 9.83 -35.26
C ARG A 722 -16.52 10.91 -35.61
N TYR A 723 -17.15 11.49 -34.60
CA TYR A 723 -18.12 12.57 -34.74
C TYR A 723 -17.84 13.69 -33.73
N SER A 724 -17.49 14.87 -34.22
CA SER A 724 -17.26 16.07 -33.41
C SER A 724 -18.31 17.15 -33.71
N PHE A 725 -18.86 17.76 -32.66
CA PHE A 725 -19.89 18.80 -32.76
C PHE A 725 -19.92 19.68 -31.51
N PHE A 726 -20.54 20.85 -31.59
CA PHE A 726 -20.92 21.63 -30.41
C PHE A 726 -22.31 21.18 -29.94
N MET A 727 -22.45 20.90 -28.65
CA MET A 727 -23.73 20.49 -28.06
C MET A 727 -24.78 21.59 -28.30
N PRO A 728 -25.86 21.33 -29.05
CA PRO A 728 -26.84 22.35 -29.38
C PRO A 728 -27.74 22.65 -28.18
N GLN A 729 -28.42 23.79 -28.25
CA GLN A 729 -29.56 24.08 -27.39
C GLN A 729 -30.73 23.16 -27.79
N CYS A 730 -30.99 22.12 -27.00
CA CYS A 730 -32.05 21.14 -27.26
C CYS A 730 -32.63 20.59 -25.95
N SER A 731 -33.79 19.93 -26.03
CA SER A 731 -34.37 19.19 -24.90
C SER A 731 -33.66 17.85 -24.70
N SER A 732 -33.38 17.13 -25.78
CA SER A 732 -32.63 15.88 -25.74
C SER A 732 -31.92 15.54 -27.04
N MET A 733 -30.86 14.74 -26.96
CA MET A 733 -30.14 14.18 -28.10
C MET A 733 -29.84 12.69 -27.88
N ALA A 734 -30.09 11.85 -28.88
CA ALA A 734 -29.71 10.43 -28.89
C ALA A 734 -28.77 10.17 -30.06
N ILE A 735 -27.63 9.53 -29.78
CA ILE A 735 -26.58 9.26 -30.77
C ILE A 735 -26.26 7.77 -30.72
N ASN A 736 -26.34 7.05 -31.84
CA ASN A 736 -26.02 5.62 -31.86
C ASN A 736 -25.08 5.31 -33.03
N ALA A 737 -24.02 4.56 -32.73
CA ALA A 737 -23.10 4.10 -33.74
C ALA A 737 -23.81 3.17 -34.74
N ILE A 738 -23.48 3.32 -36.02
CA ILE A 738 -23.98 2.47 -37.11
C ILE A 738 -22.91 1.42 -37.37
N LEU A 739 -23.25 0.16 -37.06
CA LEU A 739 -22.38 -0.97 -37.33
C LEU A 739 -22.62 -1.47 -38.75
N SER A 740 -21.54 -1.78 -39.45
CA SER A 740 -21.57 -2.44 -40.76
C SER A 740 -20.61 -3.61 -40.75
N ASP A 741 -20.89 -4.64 -41.55
CA ASP A 741 -19.96 -5.74 -41.72
C ASP A 741 -18.63 -5.21 -42.26
N ALA A 742 -17.52 -5.71 -41.70
CA ALA A 742 -16.22 -5.43 -42.28
C ALA A 742 -16.23 -5.99 -43.71
N SER A 743 -16.00 -5.13 -44.70
CA SER A 743 -15.85 -5.58 -46.08
C SER A 743 -14.80 -6.70 -46.12
N PRO A 744 -15.09 -7.85 -46.75
CA PRO A 744 -14.05 -8.84 -47.02
C PRO A 744 -12.89 -8.13 -47.73
N ILE A 745 -11.65 -8.42 -47.34
CA ILE A 745 -10.42 -7.92 -47.99
C ILE A 745 -10.26 -8.50 -49.43
N ASP A 746 -11.34 -8.95 -50.07
CA ASP A 746 -11.29 -9.71 -51.33
C ASP A 746 -11.47 -8.85 -52.59
N THR A 747 -11.48 -7.52 -52.49
CA THR A 747 -11.46 -6.65 -53.68
C THR A 747 -10.14 -5.90 -53.77
N VAL A 748 -9.10 -6.64 -54.15
CA VAL A 748 -7.91 -6.01 -54.73
C VAL A 748 -8.30 -5.54 -56.14
N GLU A 749 -8.37 -4.23 -56.36
CA GLU A 749 -8.36 -3.64 -57.71
C GLU A 749 -7.24 -4.28 -58.54
N GLU A 750 -7.60 -4.80 -59.73
CA GLU A 750 -6.77 -5.50 -60.72
C GLU A 750 -5.26 -5.35 -60.46
N VAL A 751 -4.69 -6.36 -59.82
CA VAL A 751 -3.24 -6.50 -59.72
C VAL A 751 -2.76 -7.34 -60.90
N GLN A 752 -1.71 -6.87 -61.58
CA GLN A 752 -1.07 -7.59 -62.69
C GLN A 752 -0.32 -8.86 -62.27
N TRP A 753 -0.35 -9.20 -60.97
CA TRP A 753 0.30 -10.36 -60.39
C TRP A 753 -0.72 -11.25 -59.69
N THR A 754 -0.48 -12.55 -59.75
CA THR A 754 -1.25 -13.57 -59.03
C THR A 754 -0.36 -14.26 -58.02
N TRP A 755 -0.97 -14.95 -57.08
CA TRP A 755 -0.25 -15.80 -56.14
C TRP A 755 -0.98 -17.11 -55.92
N HIS A 756 -0.23 -18.14 -55.56
CA HIS A 756 -0.79 -19.40 -55.09
C HIS A 756 0.16 -20.06 -54.09
N LYS A 757 -0.36 -20.97 -53.28
CA LYS A 757 0.41 -21.75 -52.32
C LYS A 757 0.48 -23.21 -52.80
N ASP A 758 1.68 -23.77 -52.80
CA ASP A 758 1.93 -25.19 -53.03
C ASP A 758 2.81 -25.73 -51.88
N GLY A 759 2.22 -26.53 -50.99
CA GLY A 759 2.88 -27.02 -49.78
C GLY A 759 3.38 -25.90 -48.87
N ASP A 760 4.69 -25.90 -48.57
CA ASP A 760 5.38 -24.88 -47.78
C ASP A 760 5.90 -23.71 -48.61
N ARG A 761 5.43 -23.56 -49.86
CA ARG A 761 5.88 -22.51 -50.79
C ARG A 761 4.74 -21.61 -51.22
N LEU A 762 5.02 -20.31 -51.19
CA LEU A 762 4.19 -19.26 -51.76
C LEU A 762 4.83 -18.81 -53.08
N TRP A 763 4.07 -18.89 -54.16
CA TRP A 763 4.46 -18.45 -55.49
C TRP A 763 3.78 -17.13 -55.83
N LEU A 764 4.53 -16.18 -56.38
CA LEU A 764 4.01 -14.96 -56.98
C LEU A 764 4.42 -14.91 -58.45
N THR A 765 3.45 -14.69 -59.34
CA THR A 765 3.65 -14.63 -60.80
C THR A 765 3.17 -13.29 -61.33
N GLY A 766 3.86 -12.74 -62.32
CA GLY A 766 3.47 -11.47 -62.97
C GLY A 766 3.80 -10.20 -62.16
N VAL A 767 4.69 -10.29 -61.16
CA VAL A 767 5.16 -9.11 -60.42
C VAL A 767 6.06 -8.26 -61.33
N PRO A 768 5.80 -6.96 -61.53
CA PRO A 768 6.63 -6.12 -62.40
C PRO A 768 8.07 -5.98 -61.88
N ALA A 769 9.05 -6.01 -62.79
CA ALA A 769 10.45 -5.83 -62.46
C ALA A 769 10.70 -4.51 -61.70
N GLY A 770 11.52 -4.55 -60.66
CA GLY A 770 11.78 -3.44 -59.73
C GLY A 770 10.79 -3.36 -58.56
N THR A 771 9.72 -4.16 -58.53
CA THR A 771 8.75 -4.14 -57.42
C THR A 771 9.28 -4.88 -56.20
N ARG A 772 9.26 -4.22 -55.03
CA ARG A 772 9.66 -4.82 -53.75
C ARG A 772 8.55 -5.73 -53.22
N VAL A 773 8.90 -6.94 -52.82
CA VAL A 773 7.99 -7.95 -52.26
C VAL A 773 8.46 -8.36 -50.88
N GLU A 774 7.57 -8.35 -49.88
CA GLU A 774 7.90 -8.57 -48.48
C GLU A 774 6.85 -9.46 -47.83
N LEU A 775 7.27 -10.44 -47.04
CA LEU A 775 6.41 -11.33 -46.29
C LEU A 775 6.63 -11.09 -44.79
N TYR A 776 5.55 -10.90 -44.04
CA TYR A 776 5.57 -10.62 -42.61
C TYR A 776 4.75 -11.65 -41.82
N ASP A 777 5.10 -11.86 -40.56
CA ASP A 777 4.24 -12.54 -39.59
C ASP A 777 3.15 -11.59 -39.03
N LEU A 778 2.19 -12.12 -38.27
CA LEU A 778 1.10 -11.31 -37.68
C LEU A 778 1.56 -10.31 -36.61
N ARG A 779 2.81 -10.41 -36.12
CA ARG A 779 3.40 -9.44 -35.18
C ARG A 779 4.09 -8.29 -35.91
N GLY A 780 4.06 -8.30 -37.25
CA GLY A 780 4.71 -7.30 -38.09
C GLY A 780 6.21 -7.54 -38.29
N MET A 781 6.74 -8.73 -37.93
CA MET A 781 8.13 -9.06 -38.22
C MET A 781 8.31 -9.53 -39.66
N LEU A 782 9.32 -8.98 -40.35
CA LEU A 782 9.68 -9.37 -41.71
C LEU A 782 10.28 -10.78 -41.72
N ILE A 783 9.63 -11.69 -42.45
CA ILE A 783 10.06 -13.08 -42.66
C ILE A 783 10.98 -13.18 -43.89
N SER A 784 10.58 -12.57 -45.01
CA SER A 784 11.31 -12.66 -46.28
C SER A 784 11.11 -11.40 -47.12
N ARG A 785 12.08 -11.08 -47.97
CA ARG A 785 11.97 -9.97 -48.94
C ARG A 785 12.67 -10.30 -50.25
N ALA A 786 12.13 -9.77 -51.34
CA ALA A 786 12.70 -9.83 -52.68
C ALA A 786 12.44 -8.51 -53.43
N VAL A 787 13.17 -8.28 -54.52
CA VAL A 787 12.82 -7.29 -55.54
C VAL A 787 12.62 -8.09 -56.82
N SER A 788 11.45 -7.95 -57.44
CA SER A 788 11.14 -8.70 -58.66
C SER A 788 12.06 -8.29 -59.80
N ASP A 789 12.52 -9.26 -60.58
CA ASP A 789 13.18 -9.08 -61.88
C ASP A 789 12.22 -9.36 -63.05
N GLY A 790 10.92 -9.55 -62.76
CA GLY A 790 9.90 -9.96 -63.72
C GLY A 790 9.68 -11.47 -63.82
N LEU A 791 10.49 -12.29 -63.13
CA LEU A 791 10.28 -13.73 -62.99
C LEU A 791 9.42 -14.07 -61.75
N ASP A 792 9.00 -15.33 -61.65
CA ASP A 792 8.26 -15.83 -60.51
C ASP A 792 9.09 -15.75 -59.22
N ILE A 793 8.46 -15.25 -58.15
CA ILE A 793 9.07 -15.16 -56.81
C ILE A 793 8.50 -16.28 -55.95
N VAL A 794 9.39 -17.01 -55.27
CA VAL A 794 9.00 -18.08 -54.34
C VAL A 794 9.48 -17.77 -52.94
N PHE A 795 8.56 -17.74 -51.99
CA PHE A 795 8.88 -17.69 -50.56
C PHE A 795 8.55 -19.01 -49.87
N ARG A 796 9.37 -19.36 -48.88
CA ARG A 796 9.10 -20.50 -48.01
C ARG A 796 8.29 -20.04 -46.79
N LEU A 797 7.20 -20.75 -46.51
CA LEU A 797 6.34 -20.54 -45.35
C LEU A 797 6.76 -21.53 -44.26
N TYR A 798 7.19 -21.03 -43.11
CA TYR A 798 7.74 -21.86 -42.02
C TYR A 798 6.68 -22.35 -41.02
N SER A 799 5.40 -21.97 -41.21
CA SER A 799 4.28 -22.43 -40.36
C SER A 799 2.93 -22.32 -41.08
N ASN A 800 1.89 -22.98 -40.54
CA ASN A 800 0.49 -22.82 -40.96
C ASN A 800 -0.18 -21.55 -40.39
N GLN A 801 0.60 -20.58 -39.91
CA GLN A 801 0.06 -19.32 -39.42
C GLN A 801 -0.31 -18.38 -40.58
N LEU A 802 -1.17 -17.40 -40.31
CA LEU A 802 -1.48 -16.34 -41.28
C LEU A 802 -0.25 -15.46 -41.49
N HIS A 803 -0.06 -15.02 -42.73
CA HIS A 803 1.04 -14.11 -43.10
C HIS A 803 0.48 -12.83 -43.72
N VAL A 804 1.30 -11.77 -43.77
CA VAL A 804 1.00 -10.57 -44.56
C VAL A 804 2.01 -10.46 -45.69
N LEU A 805 1.56 -10.56 -46.93
CA LEU A 805 2.37 -10.36 -48.12
C LEU A 805 2.16 -8.95 -48.65
N LYS A 806 3.25 -8.19 -48.76
CA LYS A 806 3.30 -6.86 -49.34
C LYS A 806 3.99 -6.92 -50.70
N VAL A 807 3.32 -6.46 -51.75
CA VAL A 807 3.86 -6.36 -53.12
C VAL A 807 3.77 -4.88 -53.53
N GLY A 808 4.92 -4.21 -53.56
CA GLY A 808 5.04 -2.77 -53.75
C GLY A 808 4.34 -2.00 -52.62
N GLY A 809 3.37 -1.17 -53.00
CA GLY A 809 2.51 -0.42 -52.06
C GLY A 809 1.30 -1.19 -51.54
N LYS A 810 1.01 -2.39 -52.05
CA LYS A 810 -0.19 -3.17 -51.71
C LYS A 810 0.14 -4.28 -50.72
N ALA A 811 -0.77 -4.62 -49.80
CA ALA A 811 -0.62 -5.72 -48.85
C ALA A 811 -1.86 -6.61 -48.85
N ILE A 812 -1.65 -7.93 -48.74
CA ILE A 812 -2.70 -8.95 -48.63
C ILE A 812 -2.39 -9.90 -47.48
N LYS A 813 -3.44 -10.49 -46.90
CA LYS A 813 -3.32 -11.53 -45.88
C LYS A 813 -3.35 -12.90 -46.56
N LEU A 814 -2.40 -13.78 -46.21
CA LEU A 814 -2.22 -15.12 -46.77
C LEU A 814 -2.50 -16.22 -45.75
#